data_AF-A0A6J1Y8U3-F1
#
_entry.id   AF-A0A6J1Y8U3-F1
#
_cell.length_a   1.000
_cell.length_b   1.000
_cell.length_c   1.000
_cell.angle_alpha   90.00
_cell.angle_beta   90.00
_cell.angle_gamma   90.00
#
_symmetry.space_group_name_H-M   'P 1'
#
loop_
_entity.id
_entity.type
_entity.pdbx_description
1 polymer ?
#
loop_
_entity_poly.entity_id
_entity_poly.type
_entity_poly.pdbx_seq_one_letter_code
_entity_poly.pdbx_strand_id
1 'polypeptide(L)'
;MYPAGPAWPKLRVLRAMWALLAVLLAPGRLWAKEDIQECIWHVVLIKFEAVGEEGRSDRFFDLEPLETLDSVFSLLVDAPTDQNEKYLGFPYYLKINYSCGGESSEAQVRKGHLTGLKPLVLVTFQSPVNFHRWKIEQLQIQMEGAPFRSKAERCNAEEVCAMSWYTPMPIKNGSVVMYVDVSSNGLGPFIQNKRFHVNINGFLQKQQDNTLQFTVGNEIFNLIPRYFINVPSRPLWHTVDQTPVLILGGIPDEKSVLLTDTSFTDFFLVELNIDSCWVGSFYCPQASFTATIYDAIATESTLFIRQNQLVYYFTGTYVTLHESNQGSGSWVRVLANECIKKLCPVYAHSNGSEYVMALTTGKREGYVHFGTITDGRVSFELLPRQRSVCEGLQVMNCSIIWAVFIAGDYNLLLLVQMEDPTARKYFQVVSYDLGFESSEPQEVLPCSPPVVVGNHLAILYTVPEFIPDARGLEFLMLLGTESHTTFLMVPKGMFYNQYSNLLYIWGNFLLQSYNYENFIYLADFPKEQSIKYLVNSFRGDMAIVTETEEIWYLLEGSYRMYKLFPSRGWEVHINLQVMHQSSVYTPNETMVTLFYEDTKLYQLVYLMKNQQGQLVKRHVPVEQLLMYQQLSNHYFFERQGSHLTLSFTNFCPFSVMRLRDLPNPQVYSRQERYQARPPRVVEPSGFHSENSLAVYQGLVYYLLCLHSEYHKPYADPVHDSTWRWSNKKQDQDYYFYLASNSQSPGNVYIDMASYEKIYDLKADYELPERIFLDKGTSYVFSVFLRVGGQSLEFTPERVLTSEELKSTLDLGVVLADPGCIEAVVRQKFLINRNSVLFRVTLSDKRSCFDQGLSGHHLLETSMLLKVAGAVGHCFQNTHQGPRMQGNLMVPVLIGCPPGKRLAFDITYTLQYNRLQNKHYFDCVRVDPEMPCFLFRDVFYPFFLIQDLVTGDSGSFQGSYVLKVVGGGPTLDTIREYSEEEIYRFNSPLDKTHSLIWTTKNTTTTKDSAFNIMSHQSLGIEWLCLENSPCYDTIPHTIFAPEFFFKVLVSNRGVDKSTYCDYQLIFLLHIHGLPLSAKRAFFILMVSSSVFIGLVTLYIIFCLLLPVMVKAWNSLRWKINNIIMSESYYTYTSPSRNCSGTSETRSTVSSRVGSSDSSKVAEANQRAPEQTWKKKPLVT
;
A
#
# COMPACT_ATOMS: atom_id res chain seq x y z
N MET A 1 56.65 -39.89 -38.75
CA MET A 1 58.06 -40.00 -39.19
C MET A 1 58.31 -38.87 -40.17
N TYR A 2 59.50 -38.26 -40.14
CA TYR A 2 59.92 -37.04 -40.87
C TYR A 2 59.34 -35.68 -40.43
N PRO A 3 60.10 -34.57 -40.57
CA PRO A 3 59.95 -33.35 -39.77
C PRO A 3 59.56 -32.08 -40.58
N ALA A 4 59.65 -30.92 -39.91
CA ALA A 4 59.25 -29.60 -40.42
C ALA A 4 60.09 -29.05 -41.59
N GLY A 5 59.46 -28.17 -42.38
CA GLY A 5 60.10 -27.16 -43.23
C GLY A 5 59.75 -25.73 -42.76
N PRO A 6 60.66 -24.75 -42.82
CA PRO A 6 60.48 -23.45 -42.18
C PRO A 6 59.85 -22.38 -43.10
N ALA A 7 59.15 -21.41 -42.50
CA ALA A 7 58.78 -20.16 -43.18
C ALA A 7 58.99 -18.95 -42.24
N TRP A 8 59.76 -17.98 -42.69
CA TRP A 8 60.11 -16.75 -41.94
C TRP A 8 58.99 -15.69 -41.96
N PRO A 9 58.97 -14.77 -40.98
CA PRO A 9 57.92 -13.75 -40.86
C PRO A 9 58.22 -12.51 -41.73
N LYS A 10 57.21 -12.04 -42.49
CA LYS A 10 57.09 -10.64 -42.97
C LYS A 10 55.72 -10.42 -43.64
N LEU A 11 54.76 -9.81 -42.93
CA LEU A 11 53.77 -8.83 -43.47
C LEU A 11 52.75 -8.27 -42.44
N ARG A 12 52.72 -8.72 -41.17
CA ARG A 12 51.69 -8.27 -40.21
C ARG A 12 51.86 -6.83 -39.68
N VAL A 13 53.09 -6.31 -39.58
CA VAL A 13 53.38 -5.00 -38.95
C VAL A 13 52.81 -3.82 -39.76
N LEU A 14 52.87 -3.89 -41.10
CA LEU A 14 52.31 -2.83 -41.95
C LEU A 14 50.78 -2.80 -41.93
N ARG A 15 50.09 -3.95 -41.86
CA ARG A 15 48.63 -3.97 -41.68
C ARG A 15 48.18 -3.43 -40.32
N ALA A 16 48.93 -3.70 -39.25
CA ALA A 16 48.66 -3.13 -37.94
C ALA A 16 48.84 -1.59 -37.92
N MET A 17 49.92 -1.08 -38.52
CA MET A 17 50.15 0.36 -38.66
C MET A 17 49.09 1.06 -39.52
N TRP A 18 48.63 0.46 -40.62
CA TRP A 18 47.56 1.03 -41.43
C TRP A 18 46.19 1.00 -40.74
N ALA A 19 45.90 -0.02 -39.92
CA ALA A 19 44.70 -0.03 -39.08
C ALA A 19 44.76 1.06 -38.00
N LEU A 20 45.92 1.24 -37.34
CA LEU A 20 46.15 2.33 -36.39
C LEU A 20 46.07 3.70 -37.05
N LEU A 21 46.61 3.88 -38.26
CA LEU A 21 46.50 5.13 -39.00
C LEU A 21 45.06 5.42 -39.44
N ALA A 22 44.29 4.40 -39.82
CA ALA A 22 42.87 4.54 -40.15
C ALA A 22 42.01 4.91 -38.93
N VAL A 23 42.36 4.42 -37.73
CA VAL A 23 41.75 4.83 -36.46
C VAL A 23 42.15 6.26 -36.07
N LEU A 24 43.39 6.68 -36.35
CA LEU A 24 43.89 8.04 -36.07
C LEU A 24 43.46 9.09 -37.11
N LEU A 25 43.11 8.69 -38.33
CA LEU A 25 42.65 9.56 -39.42
C LEU A 25 41.13 9.51 -39.63
N ALA A 26 40.38 8.80 -38.78
CA ALA A 26 38.93 8.90 -38.76
C ALA A 26 38.51 10.31 -38.27
N PRO A 27 37.85 11.14 -39.10
CA PRO A 27 37.64 12.54 -38.77
C PRO A 27 36.53 12.71 -37.72
N GLY A 28 36.88 13.26 -36.56
CA GLY A 28 36.06 14.17 -35.74
C GLY A 28 34.68 13.71 -35.22
N ARG A 29 34.16 12.54 -35.57
CA ARG A 29 32.81 12.08 -35.20
C ARG A 29 32.73 11.32 -33.88
N LEU A 30 33.86 10.89 -33.31
CA LEU A 30 33.91 10.24 -31.99
C LEU A 30 33.85 11.22 -30.81
N TRP A 31 33.70 12.52 -31.08
CA TRP A 31 33.47 13.58 -30.09
C TRP A 31 32.12 14.29 -30.29
N ALA A 32 31.23 13.74 -31.12
CA ALA A 32 29.82 13.93 -30.86
C ALA A 32 29.50 13.16 -29.58
N LYS A 33 28.86 13.81 -28.60
CA LYS A 33 27.84 13.08 -27.83
C LYS A 33 26.95 12.44 -28.89
N GLU A 34 26.77 11.13 -28.87
CA GLU A 34 25.65 10.57 -29.60
C GLU A 34 24.40 11.27 -29.05
N ASP A 35 23.67 11.96 -29.93
CA ASP A 35 22.34 12.46 -29.59
C ASP A 35 21.48 11.23 -29.35
N ILE A 36 21.44 10.80 -28.08
CA ILE A 36 20.57 9.72 -27.61
C ILE A 36 19.15 10.21 -27.92
N GLN A 37 18.57 9.66 -28.98
CA GLN A 37 17.28 10.08 -29.48
C GLN A 37 16.27 9.99 -28.33
N GLU A 38 15.74 11.13 -27.88
CA GLU A 38 14.91 11.17 -26.68
C GLU A 38 13.61 10.38 -26.90
N CYS A 39 13.53 9.22 -26.25
CA CYS A 39 12.40 8.31 -26.30
C CYS A 39 11.56 8.40 -25.02
N ILE A 40 10.24 8.43 -25.17
CA ILE A 40 9.26 8.60 -24.09
C ILE A 40 8.21 7.48 -24.15
N TRP A 41 7.84 6.93 -22.99
CA TRP A 41 6.75 5.94 -22.87
C TRP A 41 5.37 6.57 -23.06
N HIS A 42 4.59 6.00 -23.98
CA HIS A 42 3.16 6.24 -24.15
C HIS A 42 2.40 5.09 -23.51
N VAL A 43 1.64 5.38 -22.47
CA VAL A 43 0.94 4.37 -21.66
C VAL A 43 -0.50 4.84 -21.50
N VAL A 44 -1.45 3.94 -21.78
CA VAL A 44 -2.88 4.23 -21.79
C VAL A 44 -3.63 3.08 -21.12
N LEU A 45 -4.58 3.39 -20.26
CA LEU A 45 -5.49 2.39 -19.68
C LEU A 45 -6.58 2.06 -20.70
N ILE A 46 -6.83 0.77 -20.92
CA ILE A 46 -7.87 0.29 -21.83
C ILE A 46 -8.67 -0.85 -21.19
N LYS A 47 -9.89 -1.09 -21.69
CA LYS A 47 -10.65 -2.30 -21.34
C LYS A 47 -10.19 -3.54 -22.10
N PHE A 48 -10.32 -4.71 -21.47
CA PHE A 48 -9.92 -6.02 -22.01
C PHE A 48 -10.57 -6.34 -23.37
N GLU A 49 -11.86 -6.03 -23.51
CA GLU A 49 -12.62 -6.19 -24.76
C GLU A 49 -12.01 -5.40 -25.93
N ALA A 50 -11.41 -4.24 -25.62
CA ALA A 50 -10.80 -3.32 -26.57
C ALA A 50 -9.29 -3.54 -26.76
N VAL A 51 -8.71 -4.62 -26.23
CA VAL A 51 -7.30 -4.98 -26.48
C VAL A 51 -7.09 -5.16 -27.98
N GLY A 52 -6.07 -4.47 -28.52
CA GLY A 52 -5.80 -4.43 -29.97
C GLY A 52 -6.55 -3.35 -30.74
N GLU A 53 -7.43 -2.55 -30.12
CA GLU A 53 -7.99 -1.33 -30.73
C GLU A 53 -6.98 -0.16 -30.68
N GLU A 54 -7.15 0.82 -31.56
CA GLU A 54 -6.32 2.03 -31.65
C GLU A 54 -7.14 3.29 -31.38
N GLY A 55 -6.49 4.33 -30.87
CA GLY A 55 -7.13 5.60 -30.49
C GLY A 55 -8.00 5.58 -29.22
N ARG A 56 -8.22 4.42 -28.59
CA ARG A 56 -9.05 4.29 -27.39
C ARG A 56 -8.27 4.47 -26.08
N SER A 57 -8.91 5.12 -25.11
CA SER A 57 -8.52 5.20 -23.70
C SER A 57 -9.78 5.05 -22.84
N ASP A 58 -9.71 4.27 -21.76
CA ASP A 58 -10.81 4.06 -20.81
C ASP A 58 -10.43 4.59 -19.42
N ARG A 59 -11.42 5.01 -18.60
CA ARG A 59 -11.20 5.47 -17.21
C ARG A 59 -11.34 4.32 -16.20
N PHE A 60 -10.63 4.35 -15.08
CA PHE A 60 -10.67 3.31 -14.04
C PHE A 60 -11.86 3.53 -13.10
N PHE A 61 -12.96 2.80 -13.32
CA PHE A 61 -14.17 2.87 -12.48
C PHE A 61 -14.86 1.50 -12.31
N ASP A 62 -14.62 0.57 -13.24
CA ASP A 62 -15.35 -0.69 -13.36
C ASP A 62 -14.68 -1.81 -12.55
N LEU A 63 -15.30 -2.20 -11.43
CA LEU A 63 -14.69 -3.08 -10.43
C LEU A 63 -15.28 -4.51 -10.49
N GLU A 64 -16.17 -4.79 -11.43
CA GLU A 64 -16.79 -6.10 -11.60
C GLU A 64 -15.81 -7.09 -12.27
N PRO A 65 -15.74 -8.36 -11.81
CA PRO A 65 -14.88 -9.35 -12.42
C PRO A 65 -15.44 -9.86 -13.76
N LEU A 66 -14.56 -10.13 -14.71
CA LEU A 66 -14.88 -10.69 -16.03
C LEU A 66 -15.41 -12.13 -15.90
N GLU A 67 -16.67 -12.37 -16.27
CA GLU A 67 -17.31 -13.71 -16.27
C GLU A 67 -16.63 -14.72 -17.22
N THR A 68 -15.84 -14.25 -18.20
CA THR A 68 -15.26 -15.09 -19.24
C THR A 68 -14.09 -15.96 -18.77
N LEU A 69 -13.42 -15.64 -17.66
CA LEU A 69 -12.22 -16.37 -17.21
C LEU A 69 -12.49 -17.82 -16.81
N ASP A 70 -13.62 -18.11 -16.15
CA ASP A 70 -13.97 -19.47 -15.73
C ASP A 70 -13.98 -20.43 -16.94
N SER A 71 -14.44 -19.94 -18.11
CA SER A 71 -14.43 -20.72 -19.35
C SER A 71 -13.01 -20.98 -19.90
N VAL A 72 -12.08 -20.01 -19.77
CA VAL A 72 -10.70 -20.14 -20.25
C VAL A 72 -9.90 -21.09 -19.35
N PHE A 73 -10.04 -20.97 -18.03
CA PHE A 73 -9.35 -21.84 -17.08
C PHE A 73 -9.90 -23.28 -17.12
N SER A 74 -11.19 -23.49 -17.45
CA SER A 74 -11.74 -24.84 -17.67
C SER A 74 -11.07 -25.63 -18.81
N LEU A 75 -10.39 -24.94 -19.74
CA LEU A 75 -9.64 -25.57 -20.83
C LEU A 75 -8.22 -25.97 -20.42
N LEU A 76 -7.69 -25.44 -19.31
CA LEU A 76 -6.33 -25.66 -18.81
C LEU A 76 -6.22 -26.92 -17.93
N VAL A 77 -6.79 -28.04 -18.39
CA VAL A 77 -6.87 -29.28 -17.61
C VAL A 77 -5.48 -29.84 -17.29
N ASP A 78 -4.58 -29.84 -18.27
CA ASP A 78 -3.19 -30.28 -18.16
C ASP A 78 -2.22 -29.09 -18.01
N ALA A 79 -2.53 -28.17 -17.10
CA ALA A 79 -1.68 -27.06 -16.69
C ALA A 79 -1.52 -27.04 -15.15
N PRO A 80 -0.46 -26.40 -14.60
CA PRO A 80 -0.19 -26.44 -13.16
C PRO A 80 -1.16 -25.59 -12.28
N THR A 81 -2.33 -25.21 -12.80
CA THR A 81 -3.39 -24.45 -12.11
C THR A 81 -4.15 -25.30 -11.06
N ASP A 82 -5.02 -24.69 -10.25
CA ASP A 82 -5.95 -25.43 -9.37
C ASP A 82 -7.39 -25.32 -9.87
N GLN A 83 -8.03 -26.45 -10.16
CA GLN A 83 -9.42 -26.47 -10.64
C GLN A 83 -10.45 -26.26 -9.52
N ASN A 84 -10.05 -26.31 -8.25
CA ASN A 84 -10.94 -26.01 -7.12
C ASN A 84 -10.96 -24.52 -6.78
N GLU A 85 -9.99 -23.75 -7.29
CA GLU A 85 -9.82 -22.33 -6.99
C GLU A 85 -10.50 -21.45 -8.05
N LYS A 86 -10.98 -20.27 -7.62
CA LYS A 86 -11.64 -19.34 -8.54
C LYS A 86 -10.69 -18.26 -9.04
N TYR A 87 -10.36 -18.31 -10.33
CA TYR A 87 -9.58 -17.29 -11.02
C TYR A 87 -10.46 -16.14 -11.51
N LEU A 88 -10.30 -14.94 -10.92
CA LEU A 88 -10.97 -13.72 -11.38
C LEU A 88 -10.03 -12.88 -12.24
N GLY A 89 -10.60 -12.08 -13.12
CA GLY A 89 -9.90 -11.05 -13.88
C GLY A 89 -10.72 -9.76 -13.89
N PHE A 90 -10.06 -8.62 -13.99
CA PHE A 90 -10.69 -7.30 -13.97
C PHE A 90 -10.71 -6.69 -15.37
N PRO A 91 -11.59 -5.73 -15.68
CA PRO A 91 -11.77 -5.30 -17.06
C PRO A 91 -10.59 -4.51 -17.65
N TYR A 92 -9.48 -4.27 -16.94
CA TYR A 92 -8.46 -3.28 -17.34
C TYR A 92 -7.05 -3.82 -17.65
N TYR A 93 -6.43 -3.19 -18.64
CA TYR A 93 -5.06 -3.40 -19.10
C TYR A 93 -4.36 -2.07 -19.37
N LEU A 94 -3.05 -2.03 -19.13
CA LEU A 94 -2.16 -0.96 -19.57
C LEU A 94 -1.60 -1.29 -20.96
N LYS A 95 -1.98 -0.52 -21.98
CA LYS A 95 -1.39 -0.51 -23.32
C LYS A 95 -0.12 0.34 -23.30
N ILE A 96 1.01 -0.24 -23.67
CA ILE A 96 2.34 0.37 -23.59
C ILE A 96 2.96 0.43 -24.99
N ASN A 97 3.33 1.64 -25.39
CA ASN A 97 4.07 2.01 -26.59
C ASN A 97 5.18 3.01 -26.22
N TYR A 98 5.99 3.43 -27.20
CA TYR A 98 6.91 4.56 -27.04
C TYR A 98 7.07 5.34 -28.34
N SER A 99 7.56 6.58 -28.24
CA SER A 99 7.97 7.39 -29.40
C SER A 99 9.34 8.01 -29.14
N CYS A 100 10.15 8.20 -30.18
CA CYS A 100 11.44 8.87 -30.10
C CYS A 100 11.44 10.10 -31.02
N GLY A 101 11.71 11.29 -30.46
CA GLY A 101 11.66 12.56 -31.20
C GLY A 101 10.24 13.05 -31.55
N GLY A 102 9.24 12.71 -30.75
CA GLY A 102 7.85 13.18 -30.88
C GLY A 102 6.94 12.33 -31.78
N GLU A 103 7.48 11.61 -32.76
CA GLU A 103 6.69 10.74 -33.65
C GLU A 103 6.65 9.28 -33.16
N SER A 104 5.46 8.80 -32.80
CA SER A 104 5.23 7.38 -32.50
C SER A 104 5.12 6.58 -33.79
N SER A 105 6.24 6.05 -34.29
CA SER A 105 6.20 5.12 -35.42
C SER A 105 6.07 3.67 -34.94
N GLU A 106 5.14 2.91 -35.52
CA GLU A 106 5.05 1.46 -35.32
C GLU A 106 6.38 0.76 -35.64
N ALA A 107 7.15 1.30 -36.59
CA ALA A 107 8.49 0.83 -36.93
C ALA A 107 9.47 0.93 -35.74
N GLN A 108 9.37 1.98 -34.91
CA GLN A 108 10.13 2.06 -33.65
C GLN A 108 9.69 0.95 -32.69
N VAL A 109 8.39 0.84 -32.39
CA VAL A 109 7.86 -0.19 -31.46
C VAL A 109 8.29 -1.60 -31.87
N ARG A 110 8.17 -1.92 -33.16
CA ARG A 110 8.67 -3.18 -33.76
C ARG A 110 10.18 -3.36 -33.60
N LYS A 111 10.98 -2.33 -33.89
CA LYS A 111 12.44 -2.35 -33.65
C LYS A 111 12.77 -2.62 -32.19
N GLY A 112 12.02 -2.03 -31.25
CA GLY A 112 12.13 -2.34 -29.82
C GLY A 112 11.93 -3.82 -29.55
N HIS A 113 10.78 -4.37 -29.93
CA HIS A 113 10.47 -5.79 -29.75
C HIS A 113 11.53 -6.73 -30.37
N LEU A 114 11.94 -6.47 -31.62
CA LEU A 114 12.97 -7.27 -32.32
C LEU A 114 14.38 -7.12 -31.72
N THR A 115 14.67 -6.06 -30.97
CA THR A 115 15.92 -5.90 -30.21
C THR A 115 15.85 -6.47 -28.80
N GLY A 116 14.72 -7.09 -28.43
CA GLY A 116 14.51 -7.69 -27.11
C GLY A 116 14.09 -6.69 -26.01
N LEU A 117 13.69 -5.46 -26.38
CA LEU A 117 13.06 -4.52 -25.45
C LEU A 117 11.81 -5.17 -24.86
N LYS A 118 11.72 -5.15 -23.53
CA LYS A 118 10.51 -5.50 -22.80
C LYS A 118 10.21 -4.41 -21.78
N PRO A 119 9.00 -3.82 -21.78
CA PRO A 119 8.59 -2.93 -20.70
C PRO A 119 8.34 -3.74 -19.43
N LEU A 120 8.86 -3.23 -18.33
CA LEU A 120 8.65 -3.73 -16.97
C LEU A 120 7.79 -2.70 -16.24
N VAL A 121 6.63 -3.14 -15.78
CA VAL A 121 5.65 -2.33 -15.05
C VAL A 121 5.71 -2.71 -13.58
N LEU A 122 5.98 -1.76 -12.70
CA LEU A 122 5.87 -1.94 -11.26
C LEU A 122 4.62 -1.18 -10.79
N VAL A 123 3.65 -1.91 -10.23
CA VAL A 123 2.47 -1.32 -9.60
C VAL A 123 2.68 -1.35 -8.08
N THR A 124 2.60 -0.18 -7.45
CA THR A 124 2.64 -0.01 -5.99
C THR A 124 1.24 0.38 -5.51
N PHE A 125 0.67 -0.40 -4.60
CA PHE A 125 -0.63 -0.11 -3.98
C PHE A 125 -0.42 0.74 -2.73
N GLN A 126 -1.13 1.86 -2.60
CA GLN A 126 -1.24 2.53 -1.30
C GLN A 126 -2.19 1.76 -0.39
N SER A 127 -1.87 1.75 0.91
CA SER A 127 -2.72 1.27 2.00
C SER A 127 -3.83 2.26 2.30
N PRO A 128 -5.06 1.80 2.64
CA PRO A 128 -6.18 2.69 2.88
C PRO A 128 -5.96 3.54 4.13
N VAL A 129 -6.68 4.66 4.24
CA VAL A 129 -6.67 5.44 5.49
C VAL A 129 -7.32 4.64 6.61
N ASN A 130 -8.53 4.10 6.37
CA ASN A 130 -9.20 3.28 7.38
C ASN A 130 -8.78 1.81 7.30
N PHE A 131 -8.06 1.38 8.34
CA PHE A 131 -7.52 0.03 8.48
C PHE A 131 -8.37 -0.89 9.37
N HIS A 132 -9.53 -0.48 9.89
CA HIS A 132 -10.33 -1.30 10.81
C HIS A 132 -10.81 -2.66 10.20
N ARG A 133 -10.65 -2.85 8.88
CA ARG A 133 -10.92 -4.11 8.17
C ARG A 133 -9.69 -4.75 7.51
N TRP A 134 -8.53 -4.08 7.45
CA TRP A 134 -7.37 -4.52 6.66
C TRP A 134 -6.05 -4.12 7.33
N LYS A 135 -5.02 -4.98 7.22
CA LYS A 135 -3.69 -4.67 7.74
C LYS A 135 -2.97 -3.67 6.83
N ILE A 136 -2.13 -2.82 7.42
CA ILE A 136 -1.27 -1.92 6.66
C ILE A 136 -0.15 -2.76 6.02
N GLU A 137 -0.21 -2.88 4.70
CA GLU A 137 0.67 -3.70 3.87
C GLU A 137 1.16 -2.87 2.69
N GLN A 138 2.48 -2.80 2.49
CA GLN A 138 3.07 -2.11 1.35
C GLN A 138 3.36 -3.10 0.22
N LEU A 139 2.37 -3.32 -0.64
CA LEU A 139 2.44 -4.31 -1.71
C LEU A 139 2.90 -3.71 -3.02
N GLN A 140 3.84 -4.40 -3.67
CA GLN A 140 4.31 -4.13 -5.02
C GLN A 140 4.21 -5.39 -5.89
N ILE A 141 3.81 -5.21 -7.13
CA ILE A 141 3.88 -6.27 -8.15
C ILE A 141 4.59 -5.76 -9.40
N GLN A 142 5.68 -6.44 -9.77
CA GLN A 142 6.40 -6.21 -11.00
C GLN A 142 5.91 -7.18 -12.07
N MET A 143 5.41 -6.63 -13.17
CA MET A 143 4.85 -7.34 -14.30
C MET A 143 5.64 -7.05 -15.57
N GLU A 144 5.82 -8.06 -16.41
CA GLU A 144 6.42 -7.91 -17.75
C GLU A 144 5.32 -7.72 -18.81
N GLY A 145 5.53 -6.79 -19.76
CA GLY A 145 4.53 -6.50 -20.79
C GLY A 145 4.45 -7.57 -21.88
N ALA A 146 3.25 -8.05 -22.16
CA ALA A 146 2.94 -9.08 -23.15
C ALA A 146 2.77 -8.48 -24.56
N PRO A 147 3.56 -8.86 -25.58
CA PRO A 147 3.39 -8.34 -26.95
C PRO A 147 2.12 -8.89 -27.62
N PHE A 148 1.28 -8.00 -28.16
CA PHE A 148 0.02 -8.34 -28.83
C PHE A 148 -0.13 -7.53 -30.14
N ARG A 149 -0.73 -8.14 -31.17
CA ARG A 149 -0.89 -7.55 -32.52
C ARG A 149 -2.14 -6.65 -32.58
N SER A 150 -2.08 -5.54 -33.31
CA SER A 150 -3.27 -4.69 -33.52
C SER A 150 -4.37 -5.45 -34.28
N LYS A 151 -5.64 -5.23 -33.91
CA LYS A 151 -6.81 -5.84 -34.58
C LYS A 151 -7.14 -5.16 -35.91
N ALA A 152 -6.66 -3.95 -36.14
CA ALA A 152 -7.11 -3.08 -37.22
C ALA A 152 -6.60 -3.48 -38.63
N GLU A 153 -5.49 -4.22 -38.74
CA GLU A 153 -4.80 -4.45 -40.01
C GLU A 153 -4.76 -5.90 -40.47
N ARG A 154 -5.03 -6.11 -41.76
CA ARG A 154 -4.77 -7.38 -42.47
C ARG A 154 -3.29 -7.49 -42.84
N CYS A 155 -2.44 -7.66 -41.84
CA CYS A 155 -1.02 -7.95 -42.05
C CYS A 155 -0.82 -9.40 -42.54
N ASN A 156 0.19 -9.64 -43.39
CA ASN A 156 0.59 -11.01 -43.73
C ASN A 156 1.18 -11.70 -42.48
N ALA A 157 0.97 -13.01 -42.31
CA ALA A 157 1.33 -13.71 -41.07
C ALA A 157 2.84 -13.66 -40.71
N GLU A 158 3.70 -13.44 -41.71
CA GLU A 158 5.16 -13.31 -41.61
C GLU A 158 5.64 -11.89 -41.27
N GLU A 159 4.78 -10.88 -41.43
CA GLU A 159 5.10 -9.48 -41.16
C GLU A 159 4.49 -9.05 -39.82
N VAL A 160 5.23 -8.25 -39.06
CA VAL A 160 4.67 -7.49 -37.93
C VAL A 160 4.35 -6.11 -38.49
N CYS A 161 3.07 -5.73 -38.58
CA CYS A 161 2.65 -4.39 -39.03
C CYS A 161 2.53 -3.45 -37.81
N ALA A 162 1.45 -3.58 -37.02
CA ALA A 162 1.26 -2.84 -35.77
C ALA A 162 1.17 -3.79 -34.55
N MET A 163 1.82 -3.40 -33.44
CA MET A 163 1.78 -4.12 -32.16
C MET A 163 1.91 -3.15 -30.97
N SER A 164 1.51 -3.60 -29.78
CA SER A 164 1.76 -2.94 -28.50
C SER A 164 2.05 -3.98 -27.42
N TRP A 165 2.66 -3.56 -26.31
CA TRP A 165 2.74 -4.41 -25.12
C TRP A 165 1.53 -4.15 -24.22
N TYR A 166 1.02 -5.20 -23.58
CA TYR A 166 -0.11 -5.13 -22.68
C TYR A 166 0.24 -5.76 -21.33
N THR A 167 -0.17 -5.10 -20.25
CA THR A 167 0.03 -5.59 -18.88
C THR A 167 -1.30 -5.51 -18.14
N PRO A 168 -1.76 -6.55 -17.43
CA PRO A 168 -3.01 -6.48 -16.68
C PRO A 168 -2.92 -5.40 -15.61
N MET A 169 -4.00 -4.67 -15.36
CA MET A 169 -4.08 -3.75 -14.22
C MET A 169 -4.74 -4.48 -13.04
N PRO A 170 -4.00 -4.87 -11.99
CA PRO A 170 -4.56 -5.53 -10.82
C PRO A 170 -5.37 -4.58 -9.95
N ILE A 171 -6.30 -5.14 -9.17
CA ILE A 171 -7.06 -4.44 -8.14
C ILE A 171 -6.78 -5.12 -6.79
N LYS A 172 -6.47 -4.32 -5.76
CA LYS A 172 -6.34 -4.80 -4.36
C LYS A 172 -7.47 -4.23 -3.53
N ASN A 173 -8.16 -5.06 -2.75
CA ASN A 173 -9.10 -4.58 -1.73
C ASN A 173 -8.35 -3.71 -0.69
N GLY A 174 -8.99 -2.64 -0.26
CA GLY A 174 -8.37 -1.60 0.55
C GLY A 174 -7.46 -0.63 -0.24
N SER A 175 -7.39 -0.65 -1.57
CA SER A 175 -6.60 0.34 -2.33
C SER A 175 -7.45 1.04 -3.40
N VAL A 176 -7.24 2.36 -3.52
CA VAL A 176 -7.84 3.24 -4.54
C VAL A 176 -6.80 4.11 -5.27
N VAL A 177 -5.64 4.36 -4.65
CA VAL A 177 -4.48 5.03 -5.25
C VAL A 177 -3.39 4.01 -5.59
N MET A 178 -2.95 3.99 -6.84
CA MET A 178 -1.88 3.12 -7.33
C MET A 178 -0.85 3.93 -8.12
N TYR A 179 0.42 3.71 -7.83
CA TYR A 179 1.55 4.28 -8.56
C TYR A 179 2.06 3.25 -9.56
N VAL A 180 2.24 3.68 -10.81
CA VAL A 180 2.69 2.82 -11.90
C VAL A 180 4.00 3.36 -12.45
N ASP A 181 5.07 2.57 -12.28
CA ASP A 181 6.40 2.82 -12.83
C ASP A 181 6.63 1.93 -14.07
N VAL A 182 6.87 2.53 -15.22
CA VAL A 182 7.22 1.83 -16.46
C VAL A 182 8.69 2.06 -16.80
N SER A 183 9.42 0.96 -16.96
CA SER A 183 10.87 0.92 -17.17
C SER A 183 11.26 -0.08 -18.28
N SER A 184 12.49 0.00 -18.77
CA SER A 184 13.05 -0.96 -19.74
C SER A 184 13.82 -2.08 -19.03
N ASN A 185 13.81 -3.28 -19.62
CA ASN A 185 14.72 -4.38 -19.26
C ASN A 185 16.20 -4.14 -19.62
N GLY A 186 16.56 -2.95 -20.11
CA GLY A 186 17.93 -2.57 -20.48
C GLY A 186 18.36 -3.01 -21.88
N LEU A 187 17.44 -3.56 -22.68
CA LEU A 187 17.65 -3.91 -24.08
C LEU A 187 16.91 -2.93 -25.00
N GLY A 188 17.35 -2.82 -26.26
CA GLY A 188 16.77 -1.89 -27.24
C GLY A 188 17.17 -0.42 -27.00
N PRO A 189 16.34 0.55 -27.40
CA PRO A 189 16.63 1.97 -27.18
C PRO A 189 16.54 2.35 -25.70
N PHE A 190 17.33 3.34 -25.29
CA PHE A 190 17.19 3.94 -23.96
C PHE A 190 15.91 4.78 -23.90
N ILE A 191 14.99 4.40 -23.01
CA ILE A 191 13.73 5.11 -22.75
C ILE A 191 13.74 5.46 -21.26
N GLN A 192 13.48 6.72 -20.91
CA GLN A 192 13.47 7.14 -19.51
C GLN A 192 12.30 6.48 -18.75
N ASN A 193 12.55 6.05 -17.51
CA ASN A 193 11.48 5.51 -16.66
C ASN A 193 10.37 6.55 -16.46
N LYS A 194 9.11 6.12 -16.54
CA LYS A 194 7.92 6.97 -16.39
C LYS A 194 7.09 6.50 -15.22
N ARG A 195 6.90 7.37 -14.23
CA ARG A 195 6.00 7.19 -13.08
C ARG A 195 4.74 8.02 -13.28
N PHE A 196 3.59 7.48 -12.91
CA PHE A 196 2.29 8.17 -12.94
C PHE A 196 1.27 7.48 -12.02
N HIS A 197 0.21 8.21 -11.68
CA HIS A 197 -0.92 7.69 -10.91
C HIS A 197 -1.93 6.99 -11.82
N VAL A 198 -2.54 5.89 -11.34
CA VAL A 198 -3.72 5.28 -11.95
C VAL A 198 -4.73 5.02 -10.83
N ASN A 199 -5.67 5.94 -10.67
CA ASN A 199 -6.55 5.97 -9.50
C ASN A 199 -7.97 5.50 -9.85
N ILE A 200 -8.65 4.85 -8.89
CA ILE A 200 -10.05 4.48 -9.04
C ILE A 200 -10.92 5.73 -8.83
N ASN A 201 -11.79 6.04 -9.79
CA ASN A 201 -12.65 7.22 -9.72
C ASN A 201 -14.07 6.86 -9.24
N GLY A 202 -14.27 6.87 -7.92
CA GLY A 202 -15.55 6.58 -7.26
C GLY A 202 -16.63 7.67 -7.42
N PHE A 203 -16.36 8.74 -8.17
CA PHE A 203 -17.32 9.82 -8.48
C PHE A 203 -17.91 9.70 -9.90
N LEU A 204 -17.63 8.59 -10.61
CA LEU A 204 -18.25 8.25 -11.88
C LEU A 204 -19.40 7.26 -11.69
N GLN A 205 -20.45 7.40 -12.50
CA GLN A 205 -21.53 6.42 -12.61
C GLN A 205 -21.83 6.12 -14.08
N LYS A 206 -22.23 4.87 -14.33
CA LYS A 206 -22.65 4.37 -15.64
C LYS A 206 -24.15 4.60 -15.83
N GLN A 207 -24.52 5.34 -16.87
CA GLN A 207 -25.89 5.62 -17.28
C GLN A 207 -26.53 4.41 -18.00
N GLN A 208 -27.86 4.45 -18.21
CA GLN A 208 -28.59 3.39 -18.95
C GLN A 208 -28.15 3.26 -20.41
N ASP A 209 -27.59 4.32 -21.00
CA ASP A 209 -27.04 4.37 -22.35
C ASP A 209 -25.57 3.89 -22.43
N ASN A 210 -25.04 3.31 -21.35
CA ASN A 210 -23.66 2.83 -21.21
C ASN A 210 -22.60 3.96 -21.22
N THR A 211 -22.99 5.23 -21.14
CA THR A 211 -22.06 6.37 -20.99
C THR A 211 -21.64 6.57 -19.52
N LEU A 212 -20.49 7.23 -19.32
CA LEU A 212 -20.00 7.61 -18.00
C LEU A 212 -20.29 9.08 -17.73
N GLN A 213 -20.84 9.37 -16.55
CA GLN A 213 -21.09 10.73 -16.08
C GLN A 213 -20.60 10.90 -14.65
N PHE A 214 -20.26 12.13 -14.27
CA PHE A 214 -19.91 12.47 -12.90
C PHE A 214 -21.16 12.53 -12.02
N THR A 215 -21.11 11.91 -10.84
CA THR A 215 -22.21 11.96 -9.85
C THR A 215 -22.24 13.31 -9.11
N VAL A 216 -21.10 13.99 -9.02
CA VAL A 216 -20.94 15.30 -8.37
C VAL A 216 -21.55 16.47 -9.15
N GLY A 217 -21.79 16.33 -10.46
CA GLY A 217 -22.16 17.45 -11.32
C GLY A 217 -22.09 17.16 -12.82
N ASN A 218 -22.40 18.16 -13.63
CA ASN A 218 -22.43 18.03 -15.09
C ASN A 218 -21.10 18.48 -15.73
N GLU A 219 -20.58 17.74 -16.71
CA GLU A 219 -19.33 18.10 -17.40
C GLU A 219 -19.54 19.25 -18.41
N ILE A 220 -18.68 20.27 -18.34
CA ILE A 220 -18.64 21.41 -19.26
C ILE A 220 -17.46 21.22 -20.22
N PHE A 221 -17.75 20.90 -21.48
CA PHE A 221 -16.72 20.63 -22.50
C PHE A 221 -15.96 21.88 -23.01
N ASN A 222 -16.48 23.08 -22.78
CA ASN A 222 -15.92 24.33 -23.33
C ASN A 222 -15.23 25.19 -22.25
N LEU A 223 -13.89 25.31 -22.34
CA LEU A 223 -13.12 26.24 -21.51
C LEU A 223 -13.28 27.68 -22.03
N ILE A 224 -13.99 28.53 -21.28
CA ILE A 224 -14.11 29.95 -21.62
C ILE A 224 -12.90 30.72 -21.04
N PRO A 225 -12.22 31.59 -21.81
CA PRO A 225 -11.05 32.32 -21.31
C PRO A 225 -11.29 33.16 -20.04
N ARG A 226 -12.53 33.58 -19.79
CA ARG A 226 -12.95 34.30 -18.57
C ARG A 226 -12.70 33.53 -17.27
N TYR A 227 -12.58 32.20 -17.32
CA TYR A 227 -12.37 31.37 -16.14
C TYR A 227 -10.93 31.41 -15.59
N PHE A 228 -9.98 31.86 -16.41
CA PHE A 228 -8.54 31.81 -16.11
C PHE A 228 -7.78 33.10 -16.39
N ILE A 229 -8.12 33.89 -17.42
CA ILE A 229 -7.41 35.14 -17.73
C ILE A 229 -7.61 36.17 -16.62
N ASN A 230 -6.50 36.73 -16.13
CA ASN A 230 -6.45 37.69 -15.01
C ASN A 230 -7.03 37.15 -13.68
N VAL A 231 -7.21 35.83 -13.56
CA VAL A 231 -7.71 35.23 -12.32
C VAL A 231 -6.52 34.76 -11.48
N PRO A 232 -6.46 35.10 -10.18
CA PRO A 232 -5.37 34.65 -9.32
C PRO A 232 -5.33 33.12 -9.20
N SER A 233 -4.10 32.58 -9.05
CA SER A 233 -3.86 31.16 -8.79
C SER A 233 -4.51 30.71 -7.48
N ARG A 234 -4.74 29.41 -7.29
CA ARG A 234 -5.27 28.85 -6.02
C ARG A 234 -4.42 27.67 -5.54
N PRO A 235 -4.29 27.44 -4.22
CA PRO A 235 -3.68 26.22 -3.70
C PRO A 235 -4.54 24.99 -4.04
N LEU A 236 -3.89 23.83 -4.13
CA LEU A 236 -4.54 22.53 -4.27
C LEU A 236 -4.53 21.83 -2.90
N TRP A 237 -5.72 21.54 -2.35
CA TRP A 237 -5.86 20.96 -1.01
C TRP A 237 -6.36 19.52 -1.08
N HIS A 238 -5.59 18.61 -0.50
CA HIS A 238 -5.85 17.18 -0.51
C HIS A 238 -5.09 16.47 0.63
N THR A 239 -5.57 15.29 1.07
CA THR A 239 -4.78 14.36 1.91
C THR A 239 -3.60 13.81 1.09
N VAL A 240 -2.38 14.00 1.55
CA VAL A 240 -1.16 13.65 0.80
C VAL A 240 -1.08 12.13 0.61
N ASP A 241 -0.67 11.72 -0.60
CA ASP A 241 -0.52 10.31 -1.04
C ASP A 241 -1.79 9.41 -0.98
N GLN A 242 -2.92 9.90 -0.45
CA GLN A 242 -4.15 9.12 -0.23
C GLN A 242 -5.33 9.49 -1.14
N THR A 243 -5.38 10.70 -1.72
CA THR A 243 -6.52 11.12 -2.53
C THR A 243 -6.49 10.55 -3.96
N PRO A 244 -7.50 9.78 -4.41
CA PRO A 244 -7.58 9.30 -5.78
C PRO A 244 -8.00 10.37 -6.79
N VAL A 245 -8.75 11.39 -6.35
CA VAL A 245 -9.29 12.46 -7.21
C VAL A 245 -8.97 13.82 -6.58
N LEU A 246 -8.49 14.75 -7.40
CA LEU A 246 -8.13 16.11 -7.00
C LEU A 246 -9.16 17.10 -7.55
N ILE A 247 -9.53 18.10 -6.74
CA ILE A 247 -10.45 19.17 -7.13
C ILE A 247 -9.85 20.56 -6.89
N LEU A 248 -10.09 21.48 -7.82
CA LEU A 248 -9.67 22.88 -7.73
C LEU A 248 -10.88 23.81 -7.93
N GLY A 249 -11.23 24.55 -6.88
CA GLY A 249 -12.25 25.59 -6.91
C GLY A 249 -11.73 26.94 -7.44
N GLY A 250 -12.45 28.01 -7.12
CA GLY A 250 -12.05 29.40 -7.33
C GLY A 250 -12.45 30.02 -8.67
N ILE A 251 -13.30 29.36 -9.46
CA ILE A 251 -13.73 29.89 -10.77
C ILE A 251 -14.65 31.12 -10.53
N PRO A 252 -14.36 32.30 -11.11
CA PRO A 252 -15.15 33.51 -10.86
C PRO A 252 -16.59 33.36 -11.33
N ASP A 253 -17.53 33.68 -10.45
CA ASP A 253 -18.99 33.69 -10.67
C ASP A 253 -19.61 32.40 -11.23
N GLU A 254 -18.93 31.26 -11.08
CA GLU A 254 -19.39 29.93 -11.49
C GLU A 254 -19.38 28.94 -10.33
N LYS A 255 -20.40 28.07 -10.24
CA LYS A 255 -20.45 26.95 -9.29
C LYS A 255 -19.71 25.70 -9.80
N SER A 256 -18.56 25.92 -10.43
CA SER A 256 -17.82 24.91 -11.17
C SER A 256 -16.44 24.67 -10.58
N VAL A 257 -15.96 23.43 -10.67
CA VAL A 257 -14.63 23.00 -10.22
C VAL A 257 -13.88 22.31 -11.35
N LEU A 258 -12.56 22.37 -11.31
CA LEU A 258 -11.71 21.53 -12.15
C LEU A 258 -11.39 20.24 -11.39
N LEU A 259 -11.70 19.09 -11.99
CA LEU A 259 -11.55 17.76 -11.40
C LEU A 259 -10.57 16.91 -12.23
N THR A 260 -9.75 16.10 -11.57
CA THR A 260 -8.82 15.16 -12.21
C THR A 260 -8.59 13.90 -11.37
N ASP A 261 -8.48 12.75 -12.02
CA ASP A 261 -8.07 11.45 -11.48
C ASP A 261 -6.63 11.07 -11.91
N THR A 262 -5.95 11.95 -12.66
CA THR A 262 -4.63 11.73 -13.28
C THR A 262 -3.66 12.89 -13.00
N SER A 263 -3.81 13.56 -11.86
CA SER A 263 -2.96 14.68 -11.42
C SER A 263 -2.82 15.79 -12.49
N PHE A 264 -3.91 16.12 -13.18
CA PHE A 264 -4.02 17.08 -14.28
C PHE A 264 -3.25 16.74 -15.56
N THR A 265 -2.96 15.46 -15.87
CA THR A 265 -2.66 15.10 -17.28
C THR A 265 -3.93 15.19 -18.12
N ASP A 266 -5.03 14.66 -17.59
CA ASP A 266 -6.40 14.89 -18.06
C ASP A 266 -7.16 15.68 -16.98
N PHE A 267 -8.15 16.47 -17.39
CA PHE A 267 -8.94 17.30 -16.48
C PHE A 267 -10.36 17.50 -17.02
N PHE A 268 -11.29 17.73 -16.10
CA PHE A 268 -12.72 17.89 -16.40
C PHE A 268 -13.23 19.13 -15.68
N LEU A 269 -13.88 20.03 -16.40
CA LEU A 269 -14.59 21.16 -15.79
C LEU A 269 -16.00 20.68 -15.45
N VAL A 270 -16.37 20.69 -14.17
CA VAL A 270 -17.64 20.12 -13.70
C VAL A 270 -18.47 21.19 -12.98
N GLU A 271 -19.69 21.42 -13.45
CA GLU A 271 -20.70 22.27 -12.81
C GLU A 271 -21.39 21.50 -11.68
N LEU A 272 -21.32 22.00 -10.44
CA LEU A 272 -21.78 21.23 -9.29
C LEU A 272 -23.30 21.28 -9.13
N ASN A 273 -23.89 20.12 -8.78
CA ASN A 273 -25.31 19.96 -8.48
C ASN A 273 -25.62 20.32 -7.01
N ILE A 274 -25.31 21.57 -6.64
CA ILE A 274 -25.63 22.18 -5.33
C ILE A 274 -26.81 23.16 -5.41
N ASP A 275 -27.46 23.40 -4.28
CA ASP A 275 -28.59 24.33 -4.18
C ASP A 275 -28.13 25.79 -3.96
N SER A 276 -28.30 26.62 -4.98
CA SER A 276 -27.90 28.04 -4.99
C SER A 276 -28.72 28.98 -4.07
N CYS A 277 -29.33 28.45 -3.01
CA CYS A 277 -30.21 29.20 -2.12
C CYS A 277 -29.42 30.01 -1.09
N TRP A 278 -29.49 31.34 -1.18
CA TRP A 278 -28.91 32.23 -0.16
C TRP A 278 -29.72 32.17 1.14
N VAL A 279 -29.14 31.57 2.18
CA VAL A 279 -29.70 31.62 3.53
C VAL A 279 -29.25 32.91 4.20
N GLY A 280 -30.06 33.96 4.05
CA GLY A 280 -29.85 35.24 4.72
C GLY A 280 -30.02 35.15 6.23
N SER A 281 -28.96 34.80 6.96
CA SER A 281 -28.92 34.84 8.42
C SER A 281 -28.62 36.25 8.91
N PHE A 282 -29.36 36.71 9.93
CA PHE A 282 -29.12 38.00 10.60
C PHE A 282 -27.74 38.07 11.29
N TYR A 283 -27.11 36.93 11.53
CA TYR A 283 -25.87 36.79 12.30
C TYR A 283 -24.62 36.57 11.43
N CYS A 284 -24.77 36.33 10.13
CA CYS A 284 -23.65 36.17 9.23
C CYS A 284 -23.40 37.49 8.47
N PRO A 285 -22.13 37.89 8.26
CA PRO A 285 -21.83 39.10 7.50
C PRO A 285 -22.37 38.97 6.07
N GLN A 286 -23.03 40.02 5.58
CA GLN A 286 -23.53 40.09 4.20
C GLN A 286 -22.37 40.31 3.22
N ALA A 287 -21.64 39.24 2.91
CA ALA A 287 -20.77 39.21 1.74
C ALA A 287 -21.63 39.31 0.47
N SER A 288 -21.09 39.94 -0.58
CA SER A 288 -21.67 39.87 -1.92
C SER A 288 -21.78 38.41 -2.34
N PHE A 289 -22.99 37.91 -2.57
CA PHE A 289 -23.20 36.52 -2.99
C PHE A 289 -22.52 36.28 -4.34
N THR A 290 -21.58 35.34 -4.35
CA THR A 290 -20.94 34.84 -5.58
C THR A 290 -21.30 33.36 -5.77
N ALA A 291 -21.35 32.89 -7.01
CA ALA A 291 -21.51 31.45 -7.25
C ALA A 291 -20.18 30.67 -7.05
N THR A 292 -19.04 31.39 -6.94
CA THR A 292 -17.70 30.82 -6.79
C THR A 292 -17.59 29.87 -5.60
N ILE A 293 -17.05 28.69 -5.88
CA ILE A 293 -16.56 27.75 -4.86
C ILE A 293 -15.22 28.27 -4.35
N TYR A 294 -15.15 28.80 -3.13
CA TYR A 294 -13.92 29.42 -2.60
C TYR A 294 -12.90 28.39 -2.14
N ASP A 295 -13.36 27.41 -1.36
CA ASP A 295 -12.52 26.35 -0.81
C ASP A 295 -12.97 25.01 -1.40
N ALA A 296 -12.00 24.17 -1.75
CA ALA A 296 -12.21 22.82 -2.26
C ALA A 296 -11.11 21.92 -1.68
N ILE A 297 -11.48 20.81 -1.04
CA ILE A 297 -10.56 19.86 -0.38
C ILE A 297 -10.96 18.45 -0.78
N ALA A 298 -9.99 17.64 -1.22
CA ALA A 298 -10.19 16.21 -1.48
C ALA A 298 -9.67 15.35 -0.30
N THR A 299 -10.31 14.21 -0.09
CA THR A 299 -9.89 13.15 0.85
C THR A 299 -9.97 11.78 0.13
N GLU A 300 -9.53 10.67 0.74
CA GLU A 300 -9.55 9.32 0.13
C GLU A 300 -10.94 8.96 -0.44
N SER A 301 -12.00 9.28 0.31
CA SER A 301 -13.38 8.88 0.00
C SER A 301 -14.38 10.04 -0.12
N THR A 302 -14.03 11.25 0.29
CA THR A 302 -14.95 12.40 0.32
C THR A 302 -14.36 13.67 -0.31
N LEU A 303 -15.23 14.50 -0.86
CA LEU A 303 -14.91 15.83 -1.38
C LEU A 303 -15.62 16.88 -0.55
N PHE A 304 -14.92 17.94 -0.14
CA PHE A 304 -15.48 19.10 0.57
C PHE A 304 -15.39 20.35 -0.27
N ILE A 305 -16.42 21.18 -0.21
CA ILE A 305 -16.46 22.50 -0.84
C ILE A 305 -17.07 23.55 0.07
N ARG A 306 -16.68 24.82 -0.11
CA ARG A 306 -17.37 25.98 0.47
C ARG A 306 -17.83 26.95 -0.63
N GLN A 307 -19.13 27.24 -0.66
CA GLN A 307 -19.71 28.33 -1.44
C GLN A 307 -20.18 29.43 -0.48
N ASN A 308 -19.58 30.62 -0.56
CA ASN A 308 -19.76 31.71 0.41
C ASN A 308 -19.56 31.22 1.87
N GLN A 309 -20.64 31.01 2.63
CA GLN A 309 -20.61 30.55 4.04
C GLN A 309 -21.05 29.09 4.22
N LEU A 310 -21.54 28.46 3.15
CA LEU A 310 -22.15 27.13 3.17
C LEU A 310 -21.10 26.07 2.85
N VAL A 311 -21.03 25.02 3.67
CA VAL A 311 -20.14 23.89 3.49
C VAL A 311 -20.93 22.68 3.01
N TYR A 312 -20.40 21.99 2.03
CA TYR A 312 -20.96 20.74 1.51
C TYR A 312 -19.90 19.66 1.47
N TYR A 313 -20.33 18.41 1.61
CA TYR A 313 -19.49 17.25 1.29
C TYR A 313 -20.20 16.28 0.33
N PHE A 314 -19.41 15.45 -0.34
CA PHE A 314 -19.88 14.37 -1.21
C PHE A 314 -19.03 13.12 -0.99
N THR A 315 -19.66 11.98 -0.70
CA THR A 315 -18.97 10.68 -0.51
C THR A 315 -19.00 9.88 -1.81
N GLY A 316 -17.84 9.45 -2.31
CA GLY A 316 -17.72 8.62 -3.52
C GLY A 316 -18.08 7.15 -3.28
N THR A 317 -18.42 6.43 -4.34
CA THR A 317 -18.76 5.00 -4.28
C THR A 317 -17.52 4.16 -4.55
N TYR A 318 -16.95 3.57 -3.50
CA TYR A 318 -15.72 2.78 -3.56
C TYR A 318 -15.93 1.36 -3.04
N VAL A 319 -16.08 0.39 -3.96
CA VAL A 319 -16.28 -1.04 -3.61
C VAL A 319 -15.05 -1.63 -2.92
N THR A 320 -13.83 -1.19 -3.29
CA THR A 320 -12.59 -1.70 -2.71
C THR A 320 -12.35 -1.25 -1.27
N LEU A 321 -12.88 -0.10 -0.83
CA LEU A 321 -12.66 0.41 0.53
C LEU A 321 -13.57 -0.26 1.56
N HIS A 322 -14.89 -0.32 1.32
CA HIS A 322 -15.85 -0.88 2.29
C HIS A 322 -17.16 -1.33 1.62
N GLU A 323 -17.58 -2.58 1.87
CA GLU A 323 -18.77 -3.24 1.28
C GLU A 323 -20.13 -2.55 1.53
N SER A 324 -20.17 -1.52 2.37
CA SER A 324 -21.38 -0.77 2.73
C SER A 324 -21.22 0.73 2.49
N ASN A 325 -20.22 1.13 1.70
CA ASN A 325 -20.01 2.51 1.30
C ASN A 325 -21.04 2.87 0.21
N GLN A 326 -22.28 3.08 0.66
CA GLN A 326 -23.34 3.65 -0.16
C GLN A 326 -22.98 5.12 -0.39
N GLY A 327 -22.25 5.38 -1.48
CA GLY A 327 -21.85 6.73 -1.88
C GLY A 327 -23.06 7.66 -1.99
N SER A 328 -22.80 8.96 -1.81
CA SER A 328 -23.90 9.94 -1.75
C SER A 328 -24.52 10.13 -3.13
N GLY A 329 -25.86 10.11 -3.22
CA GLY A 329 -26.58 10.44 -4.44
C GLY A 329 -26.61 11.93 -4.77
N SER A 330 -26.19 12.80 -3.84
CA SER A 330 -26.16 14.26 -3.98
C SER A 330 -25.21 14.92 -2.98
N TRP A 331 -24.91 16.21 -3.16
CA TRP A 331 -24.14 17.00 -2.19
C TRP A 331 -24.90 17.17 -0.87
N VAL A 332 -24.26 16.84 0.25
CA VAL A 332 -24.83 16.97 1.59
C VAL A 332 -24.36 18.29 2.20
N ARG A 333 -25.29 19.21 2.47
CA ARG A 333 -24.99 20.46 3.19
C ARG A 333 -24.76 20.15 4.68
N VAL A 334 -23.65 20.64 5.22
CA VAL A 334 -23.29 20.54 6.64
C VAL A 334 -23.12 21.93 7.25
N LEU A 335 -23.14 22.01 8.58
CA LEU A 335 -22.96 23.26 9.34
C LEU A 335 -23.94 24.38 8.92
N ALA A 336 -25.14 24.02 8.43
CA ALA A 336 -26.08 24.94 7.76
C ALA A 336 -26.58 26.13 8.62
N ASN A 337 -26.43 26.05 9.94
CA ASN A 337 -26.80 27.11 10.89
C ASN A 337 -25.61 28.01 11.30
N GLU A 338 -24.41 27.71 10.81
CA GLU A 338 -23.16 28.36 11.21
C GLU A 338 -22.58 29.20 10.07
N CYS A 339 -21.98 30.34 10.40
CA CYS A 339 -21.29 31.15 9.42
C CYS A 339 -19.85 30.64 9.27
N ILE A 340 -19.52 29.87 8.22
CA ILE A 340 -18.15 29.39 7.98
C ILE A 340 -17.40 30.38 7.09
N LYS A 341 -16.25 30.88 7.55
CA LYS A 341 -15.43 31.83 6.77
C LYS A 341 -14.38 31.15 5.90
N LYS A 342 -13.90 29.96 6.31
CA LYS A 342 -12.82 29.24 5.63
C LYS A 342 -12.75 27.77 6.04
N LEU A 343 -12.39 26.90 5.12
CA LEU A 343 -11.91 25.54 5.38
C LEU A 343 -10.37 25.54 5.39
N CYS A 344 -9.79 24.89 6.39
CA CYS A 344 -8.36 24.63 6.49
C CYS A 344 -8.11 23.13 6.23
N PRO A 345 -7.19 22.76 5.31
CA PRO A 345 -6.86 21.38 5.04
C PRO A 345 -6.10 20.75 6.21
N VAL A 346 -6.28 19.44 6.40
CA VAL A 346 -5.34 18.59 7.13
C VAL A 346 -4.70 17.70 6.08
N TYR A 347 -3.38 17.77 5.96
CA TYR A 347 -2.64 17.07 4.89
C TYR A 347 -2.39 15.60 5.18
N ALA A 348 -2.57 15.17 6.42
CA ALA A 348 -2.29 13.81 6.88
C ALA A 348 -3.47 13.19 7.62
N HIS A 349 -3.55 11.87 7.54
CA HIS A 349 -4.49 11.06 8.28
C HIS A 349 -3.88 10.57 9.60
N SER A 350 -4.70 10.23 10.58
CA SER A 350 -4.25 9.57 11.81
C SER A 350 -5.34 8.70 12.41
N ASN A 351 -4.94 7.67 13.16
CA ASN A 351 -5.83 6.70 13.82
C ASN A 351 -7.03 6.23 12.95
N GLY A 352 -6.76 5.91 11.69
CA GLY A 352 -7.75 5.37 10.76
C GLY A 352 -8.71 6.40 10.15
N SER A 353 -8.47 7.70 10.38
CA SER A 353 -9.37 8.79 10.04
C SER A 353 -8.67 9.91 9.24
N GLU A 354 -9.42 10.55 8.34
CA GLU A 354 -9.02 11.84 7.73
C GLU A 354 -9.73 13.00 8.44
N TYR A 355 -9.24 14.22 8.25
CA TYR A 355 -9.74 15.39 8.99
C TYR A 355 -9.91 16.63 8.11
N VAL A 356 -10.83 17.52 8.50
CA VAL A 356 -11.03 18.83 7.88
C VAL A 356 -11.41 19.86 8.95
N MET A 357 -10.90 21.08 8.87
CA MET A 357 -11.22 22.13 9.84
C MET A 357 -12.04 23.24 9.18
N ALA A 358 -13.15 23.63 9.80
CA ALA A 358 -13.99 24.74 9.36
C ALA A 358 -13.94 25.89 10.38
N LEU A 359 -13.38 27.02 9.98
CA LEU A 359 -13.28 28.22 10.79
C LEU A 359 -14.61 28.98 10.78
N THR A 360 -15.13 29.28 11.96
CA THR A 360 -16.40 30.00 12.14
C THR A 360 -16.22 31.52 12.04
N THR A 361 -17.35 32.22 11.94
CA THR A 361 -17.45 33.67 12.15
C THR A 361 -18.82 34.07 12.72
N GLY A 362 -19.03 35.36 12.99
CA GLY A 362 -20.26 35.88 13.57
C GLY A 362 -20.47 35.37 15.00
N LYS A 363 -21.62 34.76 15.28
CA LYS A 363 -22.01 34.35 16.64
C LYS A 363 -21.04 33.36 17.31
N ARG A 364 -20.34 32.52 16.53
CA ARG A 364 -19.37 31.54 17.05
C ARG A 364 -17.92 31.89 16.72
N GLU A 365 -17.60 33.15 16.44
CA GLU A 365 -16.21 33.59 16.28
C GLU A 365 -15.36 33.15 17.50
N GLY A 366 -14.14 32.66 17.25
CA GLY A 366 -13.30 32.06 18.29
C GLY A 366 -13.53 30.56 18.57
N TYR A 367 -14.35 29.87 17.76
CA TYR A 367 -14.44 28.41 17.73
C TYR A 367 -13.98 27.84 16.37
N VAL A 368 -13.71 26.53 16.31
CA VAL A 368 -13.38 25.77 15.10
C VAL A 368 -14.27 24.53 15.07
N HIS A 369 -14.84 24.22 13.91
CA HIS A 369 -15.48 22.93 13.66
C HIS A 369 -14.44 21.93 13.17
N PHE A 370 -14.19 20.88 13.95
CA PHE A 370 -13.25 19.81 13.61
C PHE A 370 -14.04 18.63 13.01
N GLY A 371 -13.85 18.41 11.72
CA GLY A 371 -14.47 17.34 10.95
C GLY A 371 -13.60 16.09 10.97
N THR A 372 -14.17 14.96 11.34
CA THR A 372 -13.53 13.62 11.27
C THR A 372 -14.25 12.77 10.24
N ILE A 373 -13.48 12.16 9.33
CA ILE A 373 -13.95 11.30 8.25
C ILE A 373 -13.48 9.86 8.50
N THR A 374 -14.43 8.93 8.61
CA THR A 374 -14.18 7.48 8.76
C THR A 374 -15.15 6.70 7.86
N ASP A 375 -14.65 5.80 7.02
CA ASP A 375 -15.46 5.01 6.05
C ASP A 375 -16.46 5.85 5.24
N GLY A 376 -16.03 7.02 4.75
CA GLY A 376 -16.87 7.95 4.00
C GLY A 376 -17.96 8.65 4.82
N ARG A 377 -18.05 8.41 6.14
CA ARG A 377 -18.93 9.11 7.08
C ARG A 377 -18.23 10.33 7.62
N VAL A 378 -18.91 11.48 7.56
CA VAL A 378 -18.39 12.76 8.06
C VAL A 378 -19.12 13.13 9.34
N SER A 379 -18.35 13.47 10.37
CA SER A 379 -18.85 14.01 11.64
C SER A 379 -18.13 15.32 11.98
N PHE A 380 -18.80 16.26 12.64
CA PHE A 380 -18.20 17.54 13.05
C PHE A 380 -18.39 17.78 14.54
N GLU A 381 -17.29 18.06 15.23
CA GLU A 381 -17.26 18.54 16.62
C GLU A 381 -17.03 20.06 16.66
N LEU A 382 -17.50 20.75 17.70
CA LEU A 382 -17.21 22.18 17.94
C LEU A 382 -16.14 22.29 19.04
N LEU A 383 -15.03 22.97 18.74
CA LEU A 383 -13.88 23.12 19.63
C LEU A 383 -13.49 24.60 19.78
N PRO A 384 -12.93 25.03 20.94
CA PRO A 384 -12.83 24.28 22.19
C PRO A 384 -14.20 23.92 22.81
N ARG A 385 -14.26 22.85 23.61
CA ARG A 385 -15.55 22.30 24.12
C ARG A 385 -16.30 23.21 25.11
N GLN A 386 -15.58 24.04 25.87
CA GLN A 386 -16.14 24.74 27.05
C GLN A 386 -16.34 26.26 26.88
N ARG A 387 -15.37 26.93 26.25
CA ARG A 387 -15.30 28.39 26.10
C ARG A 387 -14.62 28.73 24.78
N SER A 388 -14.92 29.88 24.19
CA SER A 388 -14.26 30.30 22.94
C SER A 388 -12.78 30.58 23.19
N VAL A 389 -11.97 30.57 22.13
CA VAL A 389 -10.56 31.01 22.21
C VAL A 389 -10.47 32.47 22.67
N CYS A 390 -11.40 33.33 22.27
CA CYS A 390 -11.43 34.74 22.71
C CYS A 390 -11.70 34.88 24.22
N GLU A 391 -12.66 34.12 24.75
CA GLU A 391 -12.94 34.01 26.19
C GLU A 391 -11.77 33.36 26.95
N GLY A 392 -11.10 32.40 26.32
CA GLY A 392 -9.90 31.74 26.82
C GLY A 392 -8.74 32.72 27.06
N LEU A 393 -8.53 33.62 26.10
CA LEU A 393 -7.51 34.68 26.10
C LEU A 393 -7.94 35.95 26.86
N GLN A 394 -9.18 36.03 27.34
CA GLN A 394 -9.77 37.22 28.00
C GLN A 394 -9.84 38.48 27.11
N VAL A 395 -10.04 38.32 25.79
CA VAL A 395 -10.09 39.42 24.82
C VAL A 395 -11.50 39.56 24.21
N MET A 396 -12.00 40.81 24.12
CA MET A 396 -13.34 41.11 23.61
C MET A 396 -13.50 40.87 22.11
N ASN A 397 -12.49 41.24 21.30
CA ASN A 397 -12.46 41.04 19.86
C ASN A 397 -11.28 40.13 19.48
N CYS A 398 -11.56 38.89 19.08
CA CYS A 398 -10.57 38.00 18.48
C CYS A 398 -11.12 37.27 17.25
N SER A 399 -10.24 36.81 16.36
CA SER A 399 -10.62 36.04 15.18
C SER A 399 -9.53 35.05 14.78
N ILE A 400 -9.89 33.77 14.59
CA ILE A 400 -8.95 32.72 14.18
C ILE A 400 -8.72 32.85 12.66
N ILE A 401 -7.49 33.17 12.23
CA ILE A 401 -7.13 33.34 10.80
C ILE A 401 -6.92 31.97 10.13
N TRP A 402 -6.26 31.06 10.85
CA TRP A 402 -5.81 29.77 10.35
C TRP A 402 -5.75 28.75 11.48
N ALA A 403 -5.97 27.47 11.17
CA ALA A 403 -5.80 26.34 12.09
C ALA A 403 -4.95 25.24 11.43
N VAL A 404 -4.14 24.56 12.23
CA VAL A 404 -3.35 23.38 11.85
C VAL A 404 -3.60 22.29 12.89
N PHE A 405 -3.83 21.06 12.46
CA PHE A 405 -3.92 19.89 13.33
C PHE A 405 -2.60 19.13 13.32
N ILE A 406 -2.07 18.84 14.50
CA ILE A 406 -0.90 17.98 14.71
C ILE A 406 -1.41 16.63 15.17
N ALA A 407 -1.35 15.65 14.26
CA ALA A 407 -1.85 14.30 14.47
C ALA A 407 -1.18 13.54 15.62
N GLY A 408 0.15 13.62 15.74
CA GLY A 408 0.92 12.89 16.75
C GLY A 408 0.59 13.32 18.18
N ASP A 409 0.50 14.63 18.42
CA ASP A 409 0.25 15.22 19.73
C ASP A 409 -1.24 15.43 20.03
N TYR A 410 -2.14 15.09 19.09
CA TYR A 410 -3.58 15.41 19.19
C TYR A 410 -3.86 16.89 19.53
N ASN A 411 -3.13 17.81 18.88
CA ASN A 411 -3.08 19.23 19.23
C ASN A 411 -3.52 20.12 18.05
N LEU A 412 -4.31 21.16 18.34
CA LEU A 412 -4.68 22.19 17.37
C LEU A 412 -3.84 23.47 17.59
N LEU A 413 -3.07 23.86 16.58
CA LEU A 413 -2.42 25.17 16.52
C LEU A 413 -3.31 26.19 15.81
N LEU A 414 -3.63 27.28 16.49
CA LEU A 414 -4.55 28.32 16.06
C LEU A 414 -3.81 29.66 15.93
N LEU A 415 -3.87 30.28 14.75
CA LEU A 415 -3.36 31.63 14.51
C LEU A 415 -4.49 32.62 14.81
N VAL A 416 -4.36 33.36 15.91
CA VAL A 416 -5.41 34.26 16.42
C VAL A 416 -5.02 35.72 16.17
N GLN A 417 -5.87 36.45 15.45
CA GLN A 417 -5.86 37.91 15.42
C GLN A 417 -6.60 38.44 16.64
N MET A 418 -6.03 39.42 17.33
CA MET A 418 -6.72 40.16 18.40
C MET A 418 -6.69 41.65 18.10
N GLU A 419 -7.65 42.37 18.68
CA GLU A 419 -7.76 43.81 18.61
C GLU A 419 -7.73 44.39 20.02
N ASP A 420 -6.71 45.21 20.29
CA ASP A 420 -6.54 45.95 21.53
C ASP A 420 -7.59 47.09 21.63
N PRO A 421 -8.04 47.52 22.83
CA PRO A 421 -8.85 48.74 23.02
C PRO A 421 -8.36 50.02 22.28
N THR A 422 -7.09 50.11 21.87
CA THR A 422 -6.59 51.20 21.00
C THR A 422 -6.77 50.94 19.48
N ALA A 423 -7.55 49.93 19.10
CA ALA A 423 -7.75 49.41 17.74
C ALA A 423 -6.47 48.92 17.03
N ARG A 424 -5.45 48.55 17.80
CA ARG A 424 -4.22 47.91 17.30
C ARG A 424 -4.43 46.41 17.15
N LYS A 425 -3.88 45.84 16.07
CA LYS A 425 -3.96 44.40 15.79
C LYS A 425 -2.66 43.72 16.13
N TYR A 426 -2.74 42.63 16.89
CA TYR A 426 -1.60 41.77 17.21
C TYR A 426 -2.01 40.30 17.04
N PHE A 427 -1.02 39.43 16.88
CA PHE A 427 -1.23 38.04 16.48
C PHE A 427 -0.54 37.08 17.43
N GLN A 428 -1.22 36.00 17.81
CA GLN A 428 -0.67 34.94 18.64
C GLN A 428 -0.89 33.56 18.01
N VAL A 429 0.04 32.65 18.31
CA VAL A 429 -0.10 31.21 18.08
C VAL A 429 -0.55 30.59 19.40
N VAL A 430 -1.73 29.97 19.37
CA VAL A 430 -2.36 29.33 20.52
C VAL A 430 -2.47 27.84 20.25
N SER A 431 -2.02 27.01 21.18
CA SER A 431 -2.23 25.57 21.19
C SER A 431 -3.51 25.24 21.97
N TYR A 432 -4.25 24.26 21.45
CA TYR A 432 -5.38 23.63 22.13
C TYR A 432 -5.21 22.10 22.09
N ASP A 433 -4.94 21.52 23.25
CA ASP A 433 -4.90 20.07 23.44
C ASP A 433 -6.32 19.49 23.36
N LEU A 434 -6.53 18.49 22.51
CA LEU A 434 -7.81 17.81 22.35
C LEU A 434 -8.08 16.83 23.50
N GLY A 435 -7.04 16.30 24.13
CA GLY A 435 -7.08 15.35 25.24
C GLY A 435 -7.56 13.95 24.83
N PHE A 436 -6.79 12.92 25.18
CA PHE A 436 -7.29 11.54 25.15
C PHE A 436 -8.24 11.28 26.33
N GLU A 437 -9.51 10.97 26.06
CA GLU A 437 -10.35 10.19 26.98
C GLU A 437 -9.87 8.72 26.98
N SER A 438 -8.68 8.49 27.55
CA SER A 438 -8.24 7.13 27.86
C SER A 438 -9.05 6.60 29.05
N SER A 439 -9.72 5.48 28.85
CA SER A 439 -10.61 4.85 29.84
C SER A 439 -9.86 4.10 30.96
N GLU A 440 -8.53 4.19 31.00
CA GLU A 440 -7.67 3.59 32.04
C GLU A 440 -6.64 4.62 32.56
N PRO A 441 -6.48 4.77 33.89
CA PRO A 441 -5.50 5.68 34.46
C PRO A 441 -4.08 5.11 34.36
N GLN A 442 -3.28 5.62 33.42
CA GLN A 442 -1.85 5.31 33.34
C GLN A 442 -1.03 6.01 34.44
N GLU A 443 -0.16 5.26 35.11
CA GLU A 443 0.82 5.80 36.06
C GLU A 443 1.95 6.53 35.32
N VAL A 444 2.22 7.78 35.69
CA VAL A 444 3.23 8.64 35.07
C VAL A 444 4.65 8.08 35.25
N LEU A 445 5.38 7.90 34.14
CA LEU A 445 6.83 7.63 34.12
C LEU A 445 7.63 8.91 33.79
N PRO A 446 8.89 9.06 34.26
CA PRO A 446 9.53 10.38 34.40
C PRO A 446 10.11 11.01 33.11
N CYS A 447 9.78 10.50 31.93
CA CYS A 447 10.42 10.94 30.67
C CYS A 447 9.46 11.16 29.50
N SER A 448 8.15 10.97 29.68
CA SER A 448 7.18 11.60 28.80
C SER A 448 7.08 13.09 29.17
N PRO A 449 6.84 14.02 28.22
CA PRO A 449 6.21 15.28 28.61
C PRO A 449 4.92 14.94 29.38
N PRO A 450 4.53 15.71 30.41
CA PRO A 450 3.35 15.38 31.19
C PRO A 450 2.15 15.31 30.26
N VAL A 451 1.47 14.16 30.22
CA VAL A 451 0.16 14.03 29.58
C VAL A 451 -0.81 14.84 30.43
N VAL A 452 -0.96 16.13 30.08
CA VAL A 452 -1.84 17.06 30.77
C VAL A 452 -3.27 16.70 30.38
N VAL A 453 -3.92 15.89 31.22
CA VAL A 453 -5.34 15.57 31.05
C VAL A 453 -6.17 16.85 31.20
N GLY A 454 -6.50 17.51 30.10
CA GLY A 454 -7.40 18.66 30.10
C GLY A 454 -7.49 19.40 28.78
N ASN A 455 -8.69 19.93 28.51
CA ASN A 455 -8.97 20.90 27.43
C ASN A 455 -8.26 22.24 27.71
N HIS A 456 -6.93 22.29 27.61
CA HIS A 456 -6.14 23.47 27.95
C HIS A 456 -5.82 24.32 26.72
N LEU A 457 -5.87 25.65 26.89
CA LEU A 457 -5.45 26.63 25.89
C LEU A 457 -4.14 27.26 26.37
N ALA A 458 -3.07 27.11 25.58
CA ALA A 458 -1.76 27.66 25.87
C ALA A 458 -1.31 28.63 24.77
N ILE A 459 -0.80 29.81 25.14
CA ILE A 459 -0.16 30.73 24.19
C ILE A 459 1.27 30.26 23.98
N LEU A 460 1.60 29.84 22.75
CA LEU A 460 2.97 29.40 22.41
C LEU A 460 3.85 30.58 22.02
N TYR A 461 3.34 31.48 21.17
CA TYR A 461 4.12 32.57 20.61
C TYR A 461 3.28 33.82 20.35
N THR A 462 3.87 34.99 20.55
CA THR A 462 3.31 36.29 20.12
C THR A 462 4.15 36.81 18.96
N VAL A 463 3.53 37.00 17.80
CA VAL A 463 4.21 37.51 16.61
C VAL A 463 4.57 39.00 16.85
N PRO A 464 5.82 39.43 16.58
CA PRO A 464 6.20 40.84 16.67
C PRO A 464 5.28 41.76 15.87
N GLU A 465 5.07 43.01 16.31
CA GLU A 465 4.23 43.98 15.59
C GLU A 465 4.86 44.41 14.25
N PHE A 466 6.19 44.44 14.20
CA PHE A 466 6.98 44.92 13.06
C PHE A 466 8.00 43.87 12.60
N ILE A 467 8.41 43.95 11.33
CA ILE A 467 9.44 43.06 10.77
C ILE A 467 10.82 43.48 11.31
N PRO A 468 11.66 42.54 11.79
CA PRO A 468 13.00 42.85 12.31
C PRO A 468 13.97 43.33 11.22
N ASP A 469 14.96 44.14 11.60
CA ASP A 469 16.01 44.63 10.72
C ASP A 469 17.15 43.61 10.59
N ALA A 470 17.08 42.76 9.56
CA ALA A 470 18.04 41.70 9.28
C ALA A 470 19.00 42.04 8.10
N ARG A 471 19.31 43.34 7.87
CA ARG A 471 20.14 43.79 6.74
C ARG A 471 21.51 43.09 6.70
N GLY A 472 21.76 42.33 5.63
CA GLY A 472 23.03 41.64 5.40
C GLY A 472 23.16 40.27 6.08
N LEU A 473 22.09 39.77 6.70
CA LEU A 473 21.99 38.43 7.27
C LEU A 473 21.18 37.52 6.33
N GLU A 474 21.43 36.21 6.34
CA GLU A 474 20.56 35.21 5.67
C GLU A 474 19.32 34.90 6.52
N PHE A 475 19.48 34.90 7.85
CA PHE A 475 18.42 34.68 8.83
C PHE A 475 18.71 35.44 10.12
N LEU A 476 17.67 35.60 10.95
CA LEU A 476 17.75 36.17 12.28
C LEU A 476 16.97 35.30 13.27
N MET A 477 17.59 34.91 14.38
CA MET A 477 16.88 34.26 15.49
C MET A 477 16.24 35.33 16.37
N LEU A 478 14.97 35.17 16.70
CA LEU A 478 14.21 36.13 17.51
C LEU A 478 14.37 35.82 18.99
N LEU A 479 15.07 36.70 19.71
CA LEU A 479 15.34 36.61 21.15
C LEU A 479 14.66 37.73 21.96
N GLY A 480 13.94 38.65 21.29
CA GLY A 480 13.25 39.79 21.91
C GLY A 480 14.13 41.03 22.10
N THR A 481 15.34 41.04 21.53
CA THR A 481 16.32 42.14 21.65
C THR A 481 16.61 42.86 20.33
N GLU A 482 15.88 42.50 19.28
CA GLU A 482 16.18 42.87 17.90
C GLU A 482 15.71 44.30 17.57
N SER A 483 16.45 45.01 16.73
CA SER A 483 15.96 46.26 16.13
C SER A 483 14.88 45.97 15.09
N HIS A 484 13.80 46.72 15.11
CA HIS A 484 12.64 46.53 14.24
C HIS A 484 12.55 47.61 13.14
N THR A 485 11.97 47.25 11.99
CA THR A 485 11.70 48.18 10.87
C THR A 485 10.33 48.85 11.03
N THR A 486 9.95 49.72 10.09
CA THR A 486 8.63 50.37 10.05
C THR A 486 7.53 49.54 9.38
N PHE A 487 7.85 48.33 8.88
CA PHE A 487 6.89 47.48 8.18
C PHE A 487 6.17 46.58 9.18
N LEU A 488 4.84 46.64 9.21
CA LEU A 488 4.01 45.76 10.04
C LEU A 488 4.21 44.30 9.62
N MET A 489 4.20 43.40 10.61
CA MET A 489 4.38 41.96 10.41
C MET A 489 3.00 41.27 10.46
N VAL A 490 2.44 40.96 9.28
CA VAL A 490 1.04 40.52 9.14
C VAL A 490 0.98 39.06 8.67
N PRO A 491 0.70 38.09 9.58
CA PRO A 491 0.58 36.69 9.21
C PRO A 491 -0.73 36.39 8.47
N LYS A 492 -0.69 35.39 7.60
CA LYS A 492 -1.82 34.89 6.80
C LYS A 492 -2.14 33.42 7.03
N GLY A 493 -1.22 32.64 7.58
CA GLY A 493 -1.47 31.25 7.95
C GLY A 493 -0.29 30.53 8.59
N MET A 494 -0.49 29.25 8.89
CA MET A 494 0.50 28.35 9.48
C MET A 494 0.49 26.98 8.80
N PHE A 495 1.65 26.35 8.72
CA PHE A 495 1.84 25.03 8.08
C PHE A 495 2.85 24.26 8.92
N TYR A 496 2.61 22.97 9.09
CA TYR A 496 3.42 22.09 9.90
C TYR A 496 3.83 20.87 9.07
N ASN A 497 5.13 20.58 9.01
CA ASN A 497 5.61 19.32 8.47
C ASN A 497 5.79 18.32 9.62
N GLN A 498 4.94 17.29 9.65
CA GLN A 498 4.95 16.26 10.68
C GLN A 498 6.18 15.34 10.67
N TYR A 499 6.94 15.31 9.57
CA TYR A 499 8.18 14.53 9.51
C TYR A 499 9.38 15.30 10.06
N SER A 500 9.46 16.62 9.85
CA SER A 500 10.57 17.46 10.34
C SER A 500 10.27 18.22 11.65
N ASN A 501 9.05 18.08 12.18
CA ASN A 501 8.50 18.85 13.31
C ASN A 501 8.66 20.38 13.13
N LEU A 502 8.60 20.83 11.88
CA LEU A 502 8.94 22.20 11.51
C LEU A 502 7.65 23.00 11.23
N LEU A 503 7.39 23.98 12.10
CA LEU A 503 6.29 24.94 11.97
C LEU A 503 6.74 26.16 11.17
N TYR A 504 6.03 26.43 10.07
CA TYR A 504 6.14 27.67 9.30
C TYR A 504 4.96 28.61 9.61
N ILE A 505 5.25 29.90 9.79
CA ILE A 505 4.26 30.98 9.84
C ILE A 505 4.59 31.94 8.69
N TRP A 506 3.64 32.16 7.77
CA TRP A 506 3.82 33.06 6.63
C TRP A 506 2.91 34.28 6.68
N GLY A 507 3.34 35.33 6.01
CA GLY A 507 2.65 36.61 5.94
C GLY A 507 3.27 37.48 4.85
N ASN A 508 3.60 38.73 5.17
CA ASN A 508 4.65 39.49 4.47
C ASN A 508 6.07 39.18 5.00
N PHE A 509 6.24 37.96 5.51
CA PHE A 509 7.44 37.42 6.14
C PHE A 509 7.36 35.89 6.08
N LEU A 510 8.46 35.22 6.45
CA LEU A 510 8.48 33.79 6.74
C LEU A 510 9.25 33.52 8.04
N LEU A 511 8.57 32.91 9.01
CA LEU A 511 9.17 32.37 10.23
C LEU A 511 9.18 30.84 10.17
N GLN A 512 10.21 30.24 10.78
CA GLN A 512 10.28 28.79 11.03
C GLN A 512 10.66 28.50 12.49
N SER A 513 10.15 27.39 13.05
CA SER A 513 10.51 26.88 14.37
C SER A 513 10.48 25.35 14.41
N TYR A 514 11.38 24.76 15.20
CA TYR A 514 11.46 23.30 15.47
C TYR A 514 10.91 22.91 16.84
N ASN A 515 10.64 23.87 17.73
CA ASN A 515 10.25 23.61 19.12
C ASN A 515 9.14 24.53 19.64
N TYR A 516 8.54 25.33 18.76
CA TYR A 516 7.49 26.32 19.05
C TYR A 516 7.87 27.46 20.00
N GLU A 517 9.13 27.54 20.46
CA GLU A 517 9.65 28.60 21.33
C GLU A 517 10.63 29.51 20.56
N ASN A 518 11.60 28.89 19.88
CA ASN A 518 12.65 29.59 19.15
C ASN A 518 12.22 29.78 17.70
N PHE A 519 12.02 31.03 17.29
CA PHE A 519 11.62 31.38 15.93
C PHE A 519 12.79 31.99 15.15
N ILE A 520 12.97 31.52 13.92
CA ILE A 520 13.96 32.02 12.97
C ILE A 520 13.23 32.74 11.85
N TYR A 521 13.54 34.02 11.67
CA TYR A 521 13.11 34.85 10.55
C TYR A 521 14.05 34.67 9.36
N LEU A 522 13.50 34.38 8.18
CA LEU A 522 14.24 34.27 6.94
C LEU A 522 14.31 35.65 6.26
N ALA A 523 15.53 36.18 6.15
CA ALA A 523 15.76 37.58 5.77
C ALA A 523 15.72 37.82 4.25
N ASP A 524 15.86 36.76 3.45
CA ASP A 524 15.83 36.81 1.98
C ASP A 524 14.44 37.17 1.40
N PHE A 525 13.36 37.01 2.18
CA PHE A 525 12.00 37.29 1.68
C PHE A 525 11.68 38.80 1.68
N PRO A 526 11.17 39.37 0.57
CA PRO A 526 10.84 40.80 0.49
C PRO A 526 9.62 41.16 1.34
N LYS A 527 9.84 41.99 2.36
CA LYS A 527 8.83 42.54 3.30
C LYS A 527 7.69 43.34 2.65
N GLU A 528 7.90 43.82 1.42
CA GLU A 528 6.90 44.54 0.62
C GLU A 528 5.89 43.60 -0.05
N GLN A 529 6.24 42.31 -0.21
CA GLN A 529 5.35 41.29 -0.78
C GLN A 529 4.67 40.48 0.32
N SER A 530 3.62 39.76 -0.05
CA SER A 530 2.92 38.86 0.86
C SER A 530 2.73 37.49 0.24
N ILE A 531 2.98 36.45 1.04
CA ILE A 531 2.78 35.05 0.69
C ILE A 531 1.28 34.75 0.71
N LYS A 532 0.82 34.12 -0.36
CA LYS A 532 -0.57 33.76 -0.63
C LYS A 532 -0.86 32.32 -0.23
N TYR A 533 0.00 31.39 -0.66
CA TYR A 533 0.00 30.00 -0.20
C TYR A 533 1.39 29.35 -0.33
N LEU A 534 1.56 28.24 0.39
CA LEU A 534 2.73 27.37 0.39
C LEU A 534 2.37 26.02 -0.25
N VAL A 535 3.38 25.34 -0.79
CA VAL A 535 3.32 23.98 -1.31
C VAL A 535 4.57 23.24 -0.80
N ASN A 536 4.42 22.04 -0.23
CA ASN A 536 5.54 21.25 0.30
C ASN A 536 5.54 19.85 -0.35
N SER A 537 6.72 19.29 -0.62
CA SER A 537 6.88 17.90 -1.07
C SER A 537 6.79 16.87 0.06
N PHE A 538 6.77 17.34 1.32
CA PHE A 538 6.95 16.56 2.55
C PHE A 538 8.30 15.80 2.63
N ARG A 539 9.20 16.06 1.68
CA ARG A 539 10.58 15.56 1.63
C ARG A 539 11.62 16.69 1.60
N GLY A 540 11.23 17.85 2.12
CA GLY A 540 12.10 18.99 2.36
C GLY A 540 12.13 20.05 1.26
N ASP A 541 11.41 19.87 0.15
CA ASP A 541 11.25 20.90 -0.88
C ASP A 541 9.97 21.71 -0.64
N MET A 542 10.12 23.03 -0.58
CA MET A 542 8.99 23.95 -0.43
C MET A 542 8.97 24.99 -1.55
N ALA A 543 7.80 25.20 -2.13
CA ALA A 543 7.52 26.28 -3.07
C ALA A 543 6.49 27.25 -2.47
N ILE A 544 6.65 28.53 -2.79
CA ILE A 544 5.93 29.64 -2.17
C ILE A 544 5.38 30.52 -3.30
N VAL A 545 4.08 30.82 -3.24
CA VAL A 545 3.43 31.72 -4.19
C VAL A 545 3.02 33.01 -3.49
N THR A 546 3.37 34.16 -4.07
CA THR A 546 3.01 35.48 -3.54
C THR A 546 1.71 36.01 -4.15
N GLU A 547 1.14 37.06 -3.55
CA GLU A 547 -0.03 37.78 -4.11
C GLU A 547 0.26 38.42 -5.48
N THR A 548 1.54 38.61 -5.84
CA THR A 548 1.98 39.09 -7.15
C THR A 548 2.34 37.94 -8.11
N GLU A 549 1.89 36.71 -7.80
CA GLU A 549 2.12 35.48 -8.59
C GLU A 549 3.61 35.14 -8.82
N GLU A 550 4.49 35.57 -7.92
CA GLU A 550 5.90 35.18 -7.93
C GLU A 550 6.09 33.81 -7.28
N ILE A 551 7.00 33.00 -7.84
CA ILE A 551 7.33 31.67 -7.32
C ILE A 551 8.71 31.75 -6.65
N TRP A 552 8.74 31.44 -5.36
CA TRP A 552 9.96 31.30 -4.56
C TRP A 552 10.12 29.86 -4.09
N TYR A 553 11.36 29.44 -3.88
CA TYR A 553 11.74 28.08 -3.49
C TYR A 553 12.64 28.10 -2.25
N LEU A 554 12.38 27.17 -1.34
CA LEU A 554 13.08 26.96 -0.08
C LEU A 554 13.32 25.46 0.12
N LEU A 555 14.47 25.12 0.67
CA LEU A 555 14.78 23.76 1.14
C LEU A 555 14.76 23.74 2.66
N GLU A 556 14.07 22.77 3.25
CA GLU A 556 14.03 22.58 4.71
C GLU A 556 15.46 22.36 5.24
N GLY A 557 15.77 22.99 6.39
CA GLY A 557 17.12 23.06 6.93
C GLY A 557 18.07 24.02 6.18
N SER A 558 17.63 24.71 5.13
CA SER A 558 18.29 25.90 4.56
C SER A 558 17.69 27.18 5.12
N TYR A 559 18.46 28.27 5.07
CA TYR A 559 18.00 29.63 5.37
C TYR A 559 17.85 30.50 4.12
N ARG A 560 18.45 30.06 3.01
CA ARG A 560 18.44 30.79 1.73
C ARG A 560 17.17 30.53 0.95
N MET A 561 16.58 31.60 0.41
CA MET A 561 15.39 31.55 -0.44
C MET A 561 15.74 31.94 -1.88
N TYR A 562 15.18 31.20 -2.84
CA TYR A 562 15.48 31.40 -4.26
C TYR A 562 14.23 31.82 -5.02
N LYS A 563 14.25 33.02 -5.60
CA LYS A 563 13.20 33.48 -6.52
C LYS A 563 13.32 32.74 -7.86
N LEU A 564 12.41 31.83 -8.14
CA LEU A 564 12.35 31.09 -9.41
C LEU A 564 11.66 31.91 -10.51
N PHE A 565 10.57 32.59 -10.18
CA PHE A 565 9.77 33.38 -11.15
C PHE A 565 9.31 34.72 -10.55
N PRO A 566 9.47 35.86 -11.25
CA PRO A 566 10.34 36.05 -12.41
C PRO A 566 11.83 36.05 -12.00
N SER A 567 12.69 35.40 -12.78
CA SER A 567 14.15 35.37 -12.55
C SER A 567 14.92 35.37 -13.88
N ARG A 568 16.21 35.71 -13.84
CA ARG A 568 17.10 35.56 -15.02
C ARG A 568 17.21 34.11 -15.49
N GLY A 569 17.19 33.16 -14.56
CA GLY A 569 17.20 31.72 -14.89
C GLY A 569 15.94 31.33 -15.65
N TRP A 570 14.77 31.87 -15.25
CA TRP A 570 13.51 31.69 -15.96
C TRP A 570 13.51 32.35 -17.34
N GLU A 571 14.05 33.57 -17.47
CA GLU A 571 14.18 34.27 -18.75
C GLU A 571 15.07 33.51 -19.75
N VAL A 572 16.18 32.94 -19.29
CA VAL A 572 17.02 32.05 -20.13
C VAL A 572 16.24 30.79 -20.52
N HIS A 573 15.58 30.14 -19.57
CA HIS A 573 14.80 28.93 -19.81
C HIS A 573 13.66 29.14 -20.82
N ILE A 574 12.80 30.14 -20.62
CA ILE A 574 11.68 30.44 -21.51
C ILE A 574 12.16 30.76 -22.94
N ASN A 575 13.25 31.52 -23.08
CA ASN A 575 13.82 31.84 -24.39
C ASN A 575 14.35 30.59 -25.11
N LEU A 576 15.01 29.66 -24.39
CA LEU A 576 15.39 28.36 -24.94
C LEU A 576 14.17 27.54 -25.39
N GLN A 577 13.13 27.44 -24.55
CA GLN A 577 11.91 26.68 -24.86
C GLN A 577 11.15 27.26 -26.08
N VAL A 578 11.11 28.59 -26.21
CA VAL A 578 10.52 29.27 -27.39
C VAL A 578 11.35 29.04 -28.65
N MET A 579 12.69 29.06 -28.57
CA MET A 579 13.55 28.69 -29.69
C MET A 579 13.39 27.22 -30.12
N HIS A 580 13.12 26.32 -29.17
CA HIS A 580 12.77 24.92 -29.43
C HIS A 580 11.31 24.72 -29.89
N GLN A 581 10.53 25.79 -30.10
CA GLN A 581 9.13 25.75 -30.54
C GLN A 581 8.21 24.91 -29.62
N SER A 582 8.51 24.88 -28.32
CA SER A 582 7.75 24.08 -27.34
C SER A 582 6.27 24.45 -27.31
N SER A 583 5.39 23.45 -27.27
CA SER A 583 3.93 23.61 -27.20
C SER A 583 3.44 24.08 -25.82
N VAL A 584 4.30 24.01 -24.80
CA VAL A 584 3.96 24.16 -23.37
C VAL A 584 4.22 25.58 -22.83
N TYR A 585 4.74 26.47 -23.68
CA TYR A 585 5.18 27.81 -23.31
C TYR A 585 4.66 28.86 -24.31
N THR A 586 4.10 29.95 -23.79
CA THR A 586 3.59 31.06 -24.60
C THR A 586 3.82 32.41 -23.92
N PRO A 587 3.97 33.53 -24.65
CA PRO A 587 4.20 34.84 -24.04
C PRO A 587 3.00 35.40 -23.26
N ASN A 588 1.81 34.82 -23.40
CA ASN A 588 0.61 35.19 -22.65
C ASN A 588 0.05 33.95 -21.95
N GLU A 589 0.40 33.79 -20.68
CA GLU A 589 0.08 32.65 -19.85
C GLU A 589 -0.42 33.08 -18.46
N THR A 590 -1.32 32.29 -17.85
CA THR A 590 -1.78 32.51 -16.48
C THR A 590 -1.58 31.25 -15.64
N MET A 591 -0.94 31.39 -14.48
CA MET A 591 -0.79 30.30 -13.51
C MET A 591 -2.13 30.02 -12.83
N VAL A 592 -2.60 28.77 -12.91
CA VAL A 592 -3.86 28.34 -12.30
C VAL A 592 -3.61 27.73 -10.92
N THR A 593 -2.61 26.85 -10.80
CA THR A 593 -2.14 26.29 -9.52
C THR A 593 -0.71 25.77 -9.63
N LEU A 594 -0.09 25.52 -8.47
CA LEU A 594 1.26 24.99 -8.29
C LEU A 594 1.19 23.86 -7.26
N PHE A 595 1.76 22.68 -7.55
CA PHE A 595 1.70 21.50 -6.69
C PHE A 595 2.95 20.62 -6.84
N TYR A 596 3.23 19.78 -5.84
CA TYR A 596 4.25 18.72 -5.95
C TYR A 596 3.62 17.40 -6.38
N GLU A 597 4.35 16.60 -7.14
CA GLU A 597 4.04 15.23 -7.55
C GLU A 597 5.37 14.46 -7.58
N ASP A 598 5.50 13.37 -6.82
CA ASP A 598 6.74 12.58 -6.70
C ASP A 598 8.01 13.43 -6.53
N THR A 599 7.99 14.32 -5.52
CA THR A 599 9.02 15.35 -5.20
C THR A 599 9.30 16.40 -6.27
N LYS A 600 8.70 16.32 -7.47
CA LYS A 600 8.89 17.29 -8.54
C LYS A 600 7.82 18.39 -8.50
N LEU A 601 8.22 19.61 -8.82
CA LEU A 601 7.32 20.76 -8.83
C LEU A 601 6.62 20.88 -10.19
N TYR A 602 5.29 20.88 -10.18
CA TYR A 602 4.45 21.04 -11.35
C TYR A 602 3.58 22.30 -11.25
N GLN A 603 3.36 22.92 -12.41
CA GLN A 603 2.53 24.10 -12.58
C GLN A 603 1.41 23.78 -13.58
N LEU A 604 0.17 24.12 -13.22
CA LEU A 604 -0.96 24.09 -14.14
C LEU A 604 -1.15 25.50 -14.71
N VAL A 605 -1.08 25.63 -16.04
CA VAL A 605 -1.02 26.92 -16.72
C VAL A 605 -2.06 26.99 -17.83
N TYR A 606 -2.75 28.12 -17.92
CA TYR A 606 -3.63 28.45 -19.03
C TYR A 606 -2.85 29.25 -20.08
N LEU A 607 -2.69 28.68 -21.27
CA LEU A 607 -1.97 29.25 -22.41
C LEU A 607 -2.97 29.83 -23.41
N MET A 608 -2.74 31.04 -23.92
CA MET A 608 -3.59 31.67 -24.94
C MET A 608 -2.89 31.76 -26.29
N LYS A 609 -3.40 31.05 -27.29
CA LYS A 609 -2.84 30.97 -28.65
C LYS A 609 -3.94 31.20 -29.69
N ASN A 610 -3.86 32.30 -30.45
CA ASN A 610 -4.80 32.63 -31.53
C ASN A 610 -6.29 32.59 -31.11
N GLN A 611 -6.62 33.14 -29.93
CA GLN A 611 -7.96 33.11 -29.30
C GLN A 611 -8.47 31.73 -28.84
N GLN A 612 -7.76 30.64 -29.12
CA GLN A 612 -7.97 29.35 -28.46
C GLN A 612 -7.11 29.29 -27.19
N GLY A 613 -7.73 28.89 -26.08
CA GLY A 613 -7.04 28.71 -24.81
C GLY A 613 -6.92 27.24 -24.43
N GLN A 614 -5.75 26.84 -23.96
CA GLN A 614 -5.47 25.45 -23.57
C GLN A 614 -4.90 25.44 -22.15
N LEU A 615 -5.41 24.54 -21.31
CA LEU A 615 -4.85 24.28 -20.00
C LEU A 615 -3.80 23.17 -20.12
N VAL A 616 -2.60 23.38 -19.57
CA VAL A 616 -1.46 22.47 -19.70
C VAL A 616 -0.74 22.32 -18.36
N LYS A 617 -0.52 21.06 -17.94
CA LYS A 617 0.39 20.70 -16.84
C LYS A 617 1.83 20.73 -17.35
N ARG A 618 2.72 21.43 -16.64
CA ARG A 618 4.15 21.49 -16.97
C ARG A 618 5.05 21.33 -15.75
N HIS A 619 6.18 20.68 -15.94
CA HIS A 619 7.24 20.59 -14.93
C HIS A 619 7.95 21.94 -14.78
N VAL A 620 8.20 22.36 -13.54
CA VAL A 620 9.02 23.53 -13.20
C VAL A 620 10.44 23.02 -12.89
N PRO A 621 11.43 23.22 -13.77
CA PRO A 621 12.74 22.61 -13.61
C PRO A 621 13.62 23.43 -12.66
N VAL A 622 13.32 23.36 -11.36
CA VAL A 622 13.95 24.12 -10.28
C VAL A 622 15.48 24.11 -10.39
N GLU A 623 16.09 22.93 -10.57
CA GLU A 623 17.53 22.77 -10.66
C GLU A 623 18.15 23.44 -11.90
N GLN A 624 17.46 23.41 -13.04
CA GLN A 624 17.90 24.10 -14.26
C GLN A 624 17.85 25.62 -14.06
N LEU A 625 16.78 26.13 -13.44
CA LEU A 625 16.58 27.55 -13.17
C LEU A 625 17.66 28.10 -12.22
N LEU A 626 17.94 27.38 -11.13
CA LEU A 626 19.00 27.75 -10.17
C LEU A 626 20.39 27.70 -10.82
N MET A 627 20.68 26.68 -11.62
CA MET A 627 21.93 26.57 -12.37
C MET A 627 22.10 27.74 -13.36
N TYR A 628 21.08 28.10 -14.14
CA TYR A 628 21.13 29.24 -15.05
C TYR A 628 21.29 30.58 -14.30
N GLN A 629 20.65 30.74 -13.14
CA GLN A 629 20.80 31.92 -12.29
C GLN A 629 22.22 32.06 -11.72
N GLN A 630 22.86 30.95 -11.33
CA GLN A 630 24.26 30.93 -10.89
C GLN A 630 25.21 31.31 -12.04
N LEU A 631 25.06 30.66 -13.20
CA LEU A 631 25.89 30.90 -14.40
C LEU A 631 25.76 32.34 -14.93
N SER A 632 24.55 32.92 -14.89
CA SER A 632 24.29 34.30 -15.32
C SER A 632 25.02 35.35 -14.48
N ASN A 633 25.38 35.05 -13.24
CA ASN A 633 25.94 36.02 -12.30
C ASN A 633 27.47 35.93 -12.16
N HIS A 634 28.10 34.79 -12.48
CA HIS A 634 29.52 34.55 -12.20
C HIS A 634 30.25 33.79 -13.33
N TYR A 635 30.42 34.46 -14.47
CA TYR A 635 31.31 34.00 -15.55
C TYR A 635 32.56 34.88 -15.65
N PHE A 636 33.67 34.29 -16.08
CA PHE A 636 34.90 35.00 -16.43
C PHE A 636 35.48 34.44 -17.74
N PHE A 637 36.35 35.22 -18.39
CA PHE A 637 37.05 34.79 -19.59
C PHE A 637 38.45 34.29 -19.22
N GLU A 638 38.63 32.98 -19.30
CA GLU A 638 39.92 32.32 -19.11
C GLU A 638 40.66 32.28 -20.46
N ARG A 639 41.99 32.45 -20.45
CA ARG A 639 42.77 32.57 -21.69
C ARG A 639 43.52 31.28 -22.01
N GLN A 640 42.85 30.37 -22.70
CA GLN A 640 43.51 29.17 -23.26
C GLN A 640 44.21 29.52 -24.59
N GLY A 641 45.49 29.90 -24.48
CA GLY A 641 46.34 30.25 -25.61
C GLY A 641 45.91 31.56 -26.28
N SER A 642 45.60 31.50 -27.58
CA SER A 642 45.13 32.67 -28.36
C SER A 642 43.65 32.99 -28.18
N HIS A 643 42.85 32.08 -27.61
CA HIS A 643 41.40 32.23 -27.50
C HIS A 643 40.97 32.51 -26.05
N LEU A 644 39.88 33.26 -25.91
CA LEU A 644 39.19 33.45 -24.64
C LEU A 644 38.07 32.40 -24.54
N THR A 645 38.14 31.56 -23.52
CA THR A 645 37.15 30.54 -23.19
C THR A 645 36.31 31.02 -22.01
N LEU A 646 34.99 30.92 -22.12
CA LEU A 646 34.07 31.15 -21.00
C LEU A 646 34.31 30.09 -19.92
N SER A 647 34.60 30.56 -18.71
CA SER A 647 34.83 29.75 -17.51
C SER A 647 33.90 30.26 -16.41
N PHE A 648 33.44 29.37 -15.53
CA PHE A 648 32.41 29.66 -14.54
C PHE A 648 32.91 29.29 -13.15
N THR A 649 32.60 30.10 -12.14
CA THR A 649 33.01 29.81 -10.77
C THR A 649 32.15 28.68 -10.19
N ASN A 650 32.77 27.54 -9.93
CA ASN A 650 32.09 26.41 -9.28
C ASN A 650 32.09 26.60 -7.75
N PHE A 651 30.92 26.93 -7.20
CA PHE A 651 30.71 27.08 -5.75
C PHE A 651 30.44 25.75 -5.02
N CYS A 652 30.33 24.62 -5.74
CA CYS A 652 30.07 23.33 -5.11
C CYS A 652 31.33 22.80 -4.38
N PRO A 653 31.27 22.48 -3.07
CA PRO A 653 32.43 21.98 -2.30
C PRO A 653 32.95 20.61 -2.75
N PHE A 654 32.17 19.81 -3.49
CA PHE A 654 32.56 18.48 -3.98
C PHE A 654 32.40 18.34 -5.50
N SER A 655 33.18 17.43 -6.10
CA SER A 655 33.03 17.01 -7.50
C SER A 655 32.16 15.76 -7.66
N VAL A 656 32.09 14.91 -6.63
CA VAL A 656 31.32 13.65 -6.65
C VAL A 656 30.76 13.36 -5.27
N MET A 657 29.46 13.11 -5.19
CA MET A 657 28.76 12.47 -4.06
C MET A 657 28.26 11.10 -4.52
N ARG A 658 28.41 10.06 -3.68
CA ARG A 658 27.82 8.73 -3.90
C ARG A 658 27.46 8.08 -2.58
N LEU A 659 26.31 7.41 -2.53
CA LEU A 659 25.96 6.50 -1.44
C LEU A 659 26.62 5.13 -1.68
N ARG A 660 26.99 4.45 -0.60
CA ARG A 660 27.66 3.14 -0.58
C ARG A 660 27.22 2.37 0.66
N ASP A 661 27.49 1.07 0.65
CA ASP A 661 27.27 0.18 1.80
C ASP A 661 25.82 0.22 2.31
N LEU A 662 24.87 0.51 1.40
CA LEU A 662 23.43 0.52 1.68
C LEU A 662 22.96 -0.92 1.94
N PRO A 663 22.12 -1.15 2.97
CA PRO A 663 21.55 -2.45 3.24
C PRO A 663 20.43 -2.78 2.24
N ASN A 664 19.98 -4.04 2.23
CA ASN A 664 18.82 -4.45 1.42
C ASN A 664 17.60 -3.59 1.79
N PRO A 665 16.92 -2.93 0.83
CA PRO A 665 15.90 -1.94 1.12
C PRO A 665 14.70 -2.53 1.86
N GLN A 666 14.28 -3.76 1.55
CA GLN A 666 13.06 -4.39 2.07
C GLN A 666 12.99 -4.45 3.60
N VAL A 667 14.14 -4.64 4.27
CA VAL A 667 14.23 -4.64 5.73
C VAL A 667 13.69 -3.33 6.34
N TYR A 668 13.91 -2.21 5.64
CA TYR A 668 13.64 -0.84 6.11
C TYR A 668 12.55 -0.11 5.34
N SER A 669 12.29 -0.42 4.08
CA SER A 669 11.14 0.10 3.33
C SER A 669 9.86 -0.66 3.62
N ARG A 670 9.98 -1.92 4.09
CA ARG A 670 8.86 -2.83 4.39
C ARG A 670 7.95 -3.16 3.19
N GLN A 671 8.48 -2.98 1.99
CA GLN A 671 7.78 -3.26 0.73
C GLN A 671 7.88 -4.73 0.34
N GLU A 672 6.72 -5.38 0.23
CA GLU A 672 6.57 -6.75 -0.26
C GLU A 672 6.48 -6.74 -1.79
N ARG A 673 7.50 -7.26 -2.48
CA ARG A 673 7.56 -7.22 -3.95
C ARG A 673 7.37 -8.60 -4.54
N TYR A 674 6.36 -8.73 -5.37
CA TYR A 674 6.10 -9.91 -6.18
C TYR A 674 6.59 -9.69 -7.61
N GLN A 675 7.01 -10.76 -8.27
CA GLN A 675 7.24 -10.81 -9.71
C GLN A 675 6.16 -11.67 -10.37
N ALA A 676 5.65 -11.21 -11.50
CA ALA A 676 4.80 -11.98 -12.39
C ALA A 676 5.26 -11.76 -13.84
N ARG A 677 5.31 -12.81 -14.66
CA ARG A 677 5.61 -12.71 -16.09
C ARG A 677 4.45 -13.23 -16.92
N PRO A 678 4.23 -12.73 -18.15
CA PRO A 678 3.20 -13.27 -19.00
C PRO A 678 3.49 -14.75 -19.29
N PRO A 679 2.47 -15.61 -19.35
CA PRO A 679 2.66 -17.03 -19.59
C PRO A 679 3.16 -17.24 -21.02
N ARG A 680 4.03 -18.22 -21.25
CA ARG A 680 4.71 -18.37 -22.54
C ARG A 680 3.72 -18.88 -23.59
N VAL A 681 3.54 -18.14 -24.67
CA VAL A 681 2.78 -18.59 -25.84
C VAL A 681 3.57 -19.63 -26.63
N VAL A 682 2.88 -20.67 -27.08
CA VAL A 682 3.48 -21.75 -27.89
C VAL A 682 3.31 -21.49 -29.40
N GLU A 683 2.66 -20.38 -29.77
CA GLU A 683 2.61 -19.91 -31.15
C GLU A 683 4.01 -19.47 -31.63
N PRO A 684 4.49 -19.93 -32.81
CA PRO A 684 5.82 -19.59 -33.33
C PRO A 684 6.07 -18.09 -33.54
N SER A 685 5.01 -17.29 -33.60
CA SER A 685 5.09 -15.83 -33.76
C SER A 685 5.51 -15.11 -32.47
N GLY A 686 5.38 -15.75 -31.30
CA GLY A 686 5.67 -15.15 -29.99
C GLY A 686 4.68 -14.09 -29.52
N PHE A 687 3.57 -13.87 -30.23
CA PHE A 687 2.52 -12.92 -29.84
C PHE A 687 1.44 -13.56 -28.99
N HIS A 688 0.87 -12.76 -28.08
CA HIS A 688 -0.22 -13.18 -27.21
C HIS A 688 -1.57 -13.17 -27.92
N SER A 689 -2.45 -14.08 -27.50
CA SER A 689 -3.88 -14.12 -27.83
C SER A 689 -4.73 -13.61 -26.66
N GLU A 690 -6.00 -13.27 -26.91
CA GLU A 690 -6.96 -12.84 -25.87
C GLU A 690 -7.04 -13.86 -24.73
N ASN A 691 -7.09 -15.16 -25.04
CA ASN A 691 -7.05 -16.24 -24.05
C ASN A 691 -5.77 -16.19 -23.20
N SER A 692 -4.60 -15.99 -23.81
CA SER A 692 -3.33 -15.95 -23.07
C SER A 692 -3.22 -14.72 -22.15
N LEU A 693 -3.87 -13.61 -22.51
CA LEU A 693 -3.98 -12.42 -21.66
C LEU A 693 -4.98 -12.68 -20.52
N ALA A 694 -6.16 -13.25 -20.79
CA ALA A 694 -7.11 -13.66 -19.75
C ALA A 694 -6.45 -14.59 -18.71
N VAL A 695 -5.64 -15.55 -19.16
CA VAL A 695 -4.81 -16.40 -18.28
C VAL A 695 -3.82 -15.55 -17.48
N TYR A 696 -3.01 -14.68 -18.11
CA TYR A 696 -2.05 -13.82 -17.40
C TYR A 696 -2.72 -13.03 -16.25
N GLN A 697 -3.90 -12.46 -16.51
CA GLN A 697 -4.64 -11.72 -15.51
C GLN A 697 -5.17 -12.60 -14.37
N GLY A 698 -5.73 -13.78 -14.68
CA GLY A 698 -6.19 -14.73 -13.66
C GLY A 698 -5.05 -15.20 -12.75
N LEU A 699 -3.85 -15.42 -13.32
CA LEU A 699 -2.66 -15.78 -12.55
C LEU A 699 -2.18 -14.62 -11.65
N VAL A 700 -2.23 -13.38 -12.14
CA VAL A 700 -1.92 -12.17 -11.34
C VAL A 700 -2.93 -11.98 -10.20
N TYR A 701 -4.22 -12.16 -10.45
CA TYR A 701 -5.25 -12.13 -9.40
C TYR A 701 -4.99 -13.22 -8.35
N TYR A 702 -4.73 -14.45 -8.77
CA TYR A 702 -4.50 -15.56 -7.86
C TYR A 702 -3.25 -15.36 -7.00
N LEU A 703 -2.19 -14.75 -7.55
CA LEU A 703 -1.00 -14.38 -6.77
C LEU A 703 -1.32 -13.37 -5.65
N LEU A 704 -2.23 -12.42 -5.91
CA LEU A 704 -2.71 -11.48 -4.89
C LEU A 704 -3.67 -12.15 -3.89
N CYS A 705 -4.45 -13.14 -4.34
CA CYS A 705 -5.30 -13.96 -3.47
C CYS A 705 -4.46 -14.78 -2.49
N LEU A 706 -3.42 -15.47 -2.98
CA LEU A 706 -2.43 -16.18 -2.15
C LEU A 706 -1.79 -15.27 -1.09
N HIS A 707 -1.45 -14.03 -1.45
CA HIS A 707 -0.93 -13.03 -0.51
C HIS A 707 -1.96 -12.72 0.59
N SER A 708 -3.23 -12.46 0.24
CA SER A 708 -4.28 -12.15 1.22
C SER A 708 -4.67 -13.33 2.13
N GLU A 709 -4.67 -14.57 1.61
CA GLU A 709 -4.97 -15.76 2.39
C GLU A 709 -3.83 -16.21 3.32
N TYR A 710 -2.61 -15.74 3.08
CA TYR A 710 -1.42 -16.19 3.83
C TYR A 710 -1.42 -15.79 5.31
N HIS A 711 -2.36 -14.92 5.73
CA HIS A 711 -2.49 -14.48 7.11
C HIS A 711 -3.16 -15.55 8.02
N LYS A 712 -2.47 -16.70 8.18
CA LYS A 712 -2.88 -17.80 9.06
C LYS A 712 -2.29 -17.71 10.46
N PRO A 713 -2.96 -18.23 11.50
CA PRO A 713 -2.42 -18.22 12.85
C PRO A 713 -1.27 -19.24 13.08
N TYR A 714 -1.18 -20.26 12.23
CA TYR A 714 -0.14 -21.29 12.28
C TYR A 714 1.07 -20.90 11.43
N ALA A 715 2.25 -21.40 11.81
CA ALA A 715 3.47 -21.26 11.02
C ALA A 715 3.56 -22.33 9.93
N ASP A 716 3.61 -21.92 8.66
CA ASP A 716 3.89 -22.85 7.56
C ASP A 716 5.37 -23.30 7.57
N PRO A 717 5.70 -24.51 7.08
CA PRO A 717 7.09 -25.00 6.97
C PRO A 717 8.00 -24.15 6.07
N VAL A 718 7.42 -23.40 5.14
CA VAL A 718 8.11 -22.46 4.24
C VAL A 718 7.37 -21.13 4.31
N HIS A 719 8.10 -20.05 4.59
CA HIS A 719 7.55 -18.75 4.94
C HIS A 719 7.24 -17.88 3.71
N ASP A 720 6.52 -18.45 2.75
CA ASP A 720 6.18 -17.83 1.46
C ASP A 720 4.71 -18.09 1.08
N SER A 721 3.98 -17.01 0.77
CA SER A 721 2.61 -17.06 0.22
C SER A 721 2.48 -17.90 -1.05
N THR A 722 3.54 -18.00 -1.85
CA THR A 722 3.59 -18.80 -3.09
C THR A 722 3.95 -20.27 -2.84
N TRP A 723 4.18 -20.69 -1.59
CA TRP A 723 4.50 -22.08 -1.26
C TRP A 723 3.46 -23.10 -1.78
N ARG A 724 2.17 -22.78 -1.63
CA ARG A 724 1.06 -23.62 -2.12
C ARG A 724 1.12 -23.85 -3.64
N TRP A 725 1.54 -22.84 -4.40
CA TRP A 725 1.82 -22.90 -5.84
C TRP A 725 3.08 -23.70 -6.14
N SER A 726 4.13 -23.53 -5.32
CA SER A 726 5.42 -24.22 -5.47
C SER A 726 5.34 -25.74 -5.24
N ASN A 727 4.39 -26.25 -4.44
CA ASN A 727 4.20 -27.69 -4.26
C ASN A 727 3.79 -28.43 -5.54
N LYS A 728 3.24 -27.73 -6.55
CA LYS A 728 2.91 -28.31 -7.87
C LYS A 728 4.09 -28.41 -8.84
N LYS A 729 5.32 -28.03 -8.41
CA LYS A 729 6.55 -28.20 -9.22
C LYS A 729 6.92 -29.66 -9.50
N GLN A 730 6.29 -30.63 -8.83
CA GLN A 730 6.59 -32.06 -9.00
C GLN A 730 6.38 -32.56 -10.46
N ASP A 731 5.44 -31.95 -11.20
CA ASP A 731 5.15 -32.26 -12.60
C ASP A 731 5.66 -31.18 -13.59
N GLN A 732 6.57 -30.29 -13.17
CA GLN A 732 7.07 -29.19 -14.00
C GLN A 732 7.70 -29.67 -15.32
N ASP A 733 8.45 -30.77 -15.29
CA ASP A 733 9.07 -31.37 -16.47
C ASP A 733 8.03 -31.93 -17.46
N TYR A 734 6.88 -32.42 -16.95
CA TYR A 734 5.77 -32.92 -17.77
C TYR A 734 5.07 -31.78 -18.50
N TYR A 735 4.73 -30.69 -17.81
CA TYR A 735 4.13 -29.51 -18.44
C TYR A 735 5.08 -28.85 -19.45
N PHE A 736 6.38 -28.80 -19.14
CA PHE A 736 7.40 -28.31 -20.07
C PHE A 736 7.51 -29.20 -21.31
N TYR A 737 7.46 -30.53 -21.14
CA TYR A 737 7.42 -31.48 -22.25
C TYR A 737 6.21 -31.24 -23.17
N LEU A 738 4.99 -31.12 -22.62
CA LEU A 738 3.78 -30.82 -23.40
C LEU A 738 3.92 -29.51 -24.19
N ALA A 739 4.39 -28.45 -23.55
CA ALA A 739 4.62 -27.16 -24.19
C ALA A 739 5.65 -27.24 -25.33
N SER A 740 6.78 -27.94 -25.11
CA SER A 740 7.83 -28.10 -26.11
C SER A 740 7.41 -28.88 -27.36
N ASN A 741 6.36 -29.71 -27.26
CA ASN A 741 5.78 -30.47 -28.36
C ASN A 741 4.52 -29.81 -28.95
N SER A 742 4.20 -28.57 -28.57
CA SER A 742 2.97 -27.86 -28.98
C SER A 742 1.66 -28.60 -28.59
N GLN A 743 1.68 -29.31 -27.46
CA GLN A 743 0.55 -30.05 -26.90
C GLN A 743 -0.02 -29.41 -25.62
N SER A 744 0.45 -28.23 -25.22
CA SER A 744 -0.08 -27.50 -24.07
C SER A 744 -1.54 -27.06 -24.29
N PRO A 745 -2.46 -27.30 -23.34
CA PRO A 745 -3.83 -26.81 -23.44
C PRO A 745 -3.87 -25.28 -23.60
N GLY A 746 -4.82 -24.79 -24.42
CA GLY A 746 -4.97 -23.35 -24.68
C GLY A 746 -3.81 -22.68 -25.43
N ASN A 747 -2.81 -23.42 -25.94
CA ASN A 747 -1.57 -22.93 -26.57
C ASN A 747 -0.69 -22.06 -25.65
N VAL A 748 -0.79 -22.26 -24.33
CA VAL A 748 -0.11 -21.46 -23.30
C VAL A 748 0.63 -22.38 -22.32
N TYR A 749 1.87 -22.01 -21.99
CA TYR A 749 2.68 -22.66 -20.97
C TYR A 749 2.91 -21.72 -19.78
N ILE A 750 2.54 -22.17 -18.59
CA ILE A 750 2.67 -21.39 -17.36
C ILE A 750 3.96 -21.82 -16.65
N ASP A 751 4.91 -20.89 -16.57
CA ASP A 751 6.18 -21.09 -15.87
C ASP A 751 6.01 -20.72 -14.39
N MET A 752 5.80 -21.72 -13.53
CA MET A 752 5.50 -21.47 -12.11
C MET A 752 6.65 -20.83 -11.32
N ALA A 753 7.89 -20.86 -11.84
CA ALA A 753 9.01 -20.13 -11.27
C ALA A 753 9.02 -18.63 -11.63
N SER A 754 8.11 -18.17 -12.49
CA SER A 754 7.99 -16.76 -12.88
C SER A 754 6.96 -15.95 -12.05
N TYR A 755 6.34 -16.61 -11.07
CA TYR A 755 5.39 -16.05 -10.11
C TYR A 755 5.92 -16.29 -8.69
N GLU A 756 6.74 -15.37 -8.18
CA GLU A 756 7.44 -15.52 -6.89
C GLU A 756 7.48 -14.21 -6.10
N LYS A 757 7.71 -14.32 -4.79
CA LYS A 757 7.99 -13.18 -3.92
C LYS A 757 9.50 -12.96 -3.86
N ILE A 758 9.94 -11.72 -4.05
CA ILE A 758 11.35 -11.34 -3.98
C ILE A 758 11.68 -10.97 -2.54
N TYR A 759 12.73 -11.57 -1.97
CA TYR A 759 13.19 -11.31 -0.60
C TYR A 759 14.60 -10.67 -0.53
N ASP A 760 15.37 -10.70 -1.63
CA ASP A 760 16.77 -10.28 -1.69
C ASP A 760 17.02 -9.07 -2.61
N LEU A 761 16.08 -8.11 -2.65
CA LEU A 761 16.29 -6.88 -3.41
C LEU A 761 17.58 -6.17 -2.99
N LYS A 762 18.28 -5.62 -3.99
CA LYS A 762 19.49 -4.81 -3.81
C LYS A 762 19.13 -3.33 -3.90
N ALA A 763 19.85 -2.49 -3.18
CA ALA A 763 19.64 -1.04 -3.22
C ALA A 763 20.25 -0.42 -4.49
N ASP A 764 19.49 0.42 -5.18
CA ASP A 764 19.89 1.09 -6.44
C ASP A 764 20.79 2.32 -6.22
N TYR A 765 21.69 2.27 -5.23
CA TYR A 765 22.57 3.36 -4.81
C TYR A 765 21.87 4.66 -4.32
N GLU A 766 20.57 4.60 -4.03
CA GLU A 766 19.79 5.68 -3.42
C GLU A 766 19.31 5.31 -2.00
N LEU A 767 18.90 6.31 -1.21
CA LEU A 767 18.22 6.06 0.07
C LEU A 767 16.76 5.61 -0.21
N PRO A 768 16.18 4.75 0.64
CA PRO A 768 14.79 4.34 0.49
C PRO A 768 13.84 5.52 0.71
N GLU A 769 12.63 5.41 0.15
CA GLU A 769 11.57 6.42 0.30
C GLU A 769 11.22 6.74 1.76
N ARG A 770 11.24 5.72 2.62
CA ARG A 770 11.01 5.81 4.06
C ARG A 770 11.77 4.71 4.79
N ILE A 771 12.12 4.93 6.05
CA ILE A 771 12.85 3.97 6.90
C ILE A 771 12.01 3.62 8.12
N PHE A 772 11.57 2.37 8.23
CA PHE A 772 10.97 1.83 9.45
C PHE A 772 12.06 1.37 10.43
N LEU A 773 11.94 1.75 11.71
CA LEU A 773 12.81 1.33 12.80
C LEU A 773 12.00 0.68 13.93
N ASP A 774 12.33 -0.58 14.23
CA ASP A 774 11.85 -1.34 15.40
C ASP A 774 12.81 -1.11 16.59
N LYS A 775 12.42 -1.57 17.78
CA LYS A 775 13.08 -1.29 19.06
C LYS A 775 14.56 -1.69 19.05
N GLY A 776 15.43 -0.69 19.16
CA GLY A 776 16.88 -0.83 19.19
C GLY A 776 17.52 -1.26 17.88
N THR A 777 16.80 -1.17 16.75
CA THR A 777 17.36 -1.40 15.41
C THR A 777 18.15 -0.18 14.91
N SER A 778 18.99 -0.38 13.89
CA SER A 778 19.83 0.68 13.34
C SER A 778 20.01 0.58 11.82
N TYR A 779 19.77 1.67 11.10
CA TYR A 779 20.07 1.80 9.67
C TYR A 779 21.50 2.34 9.49
N VAL A 780 22.30 1.69 8.64
CA VAL A 780 23.73 2.03 8.45
C VAL A 780 24.06 2.14 6.98
N PHE A 781 24.70 3.23 6.56
CA PHE A 781 25.14 3.48 5.19
C PHE A 781 26.37 4.38 5.16
N SER A 782 26.98 4.54 3.98
CA SER A 782 28.18 5.38 3.79
C SER A 782 27.97 6.44 2.71
N VAL A 783 28.27 7.70 3.02
CA VAL A 783 28.35 8.81 2.06
C VAL A 783 29.81 9.01 1.64
N PHE A 784 30.09 8.89 0.34
CA PHE A 784 31.40 9.13 -0.25
C PHE A 784 31.41 10.49 -0.96
N LEU A 785 32.23 11.43 -0.48
CA LEU A 785 32.44 12.76 -1.07
C LEU A 785 33.87 12.89 -1.60
N ARG A 786 34.05 13.50 -2.77
CA ARG A 786 35.36 13.84 -3.36
C ARG A 786 35.46 15.34 -3.60
N VAL A 787 36.55 15.98 -3.18
CA VAL A 787 36.79 17.42 -3.42
C VAL A 787 36.94 17.71 -4.92
N GLY A 788 36.46 18.85 -5.39
CA GLY A 788 36.67 19.33 -6.76
C GLY A 788 37.95 20.17 -6.89
N GLY A 789 38.73 19.95 -7.94
CA GLY A 789 40.03 20.62 -8.15
C GLY A 789 39.95 22.05 -8.70
N GLN A 790 38.91 22.83 -8.35
CA GLN A 790 38.67 24.19 -8.89
C GLN A 790 38.19 25.21 -7.86
N SER A 791 37.82 24.82 -6.63
CA SER A 791 37.38 25.78 -5.59
C SER A 791 38.53 26.56 -4.93
N LEU A 792 39.77 26.22 -5.28
CA LEU A 792 41.03 26.78 -4.79
C LEU A 792 42.04 26.76 -5.96
N GLU A 793 43.02 27.66 -5.99
CA GLU A 793 44.05 27.80 -7.04
C GLU A 793 45.08 26.65 -7.07
N PHE A 794 44.64 25.38 -7.09
CA PHE A 794 45.51 24.22 -7.03
C PHE A 794 45.65 23.50 -8.37
N THR A 795 46.90 23.22 -8.72
CA THR A 795 47.27 22.27 -9.76
C THR A 795 46.63 20.90 -9.49
N PRO A 796 46.10 20.21 -10.53
CA PRO A 796 45.27 19.01 -10.37
C PRO A 796 45.99 17.77 -9.80
N GLU A 797 47.28 17.86 -9.50
CA GLU A 797 48.13 16.78 -8.99
C GLU A 797 48.38 16.84 -7.47
N ARG A 798 47.93 17.90 -6.77
CA ARG A 798 48.16 18.02 -5.31
C ARG A 798 47.24 17.09 -4.51
N VAL A 799 47.87 16.26 -3.68
CA VAL A 799 47.21 15.47 -2.64
C VAL A 799 46.90 16.38 -1.44
N LEU A 800 45.65 16.40 -1.00
CA LEU A 800 45.21 17.19 0.15
C LEU A 800 45.49 16.47 1.47
N THR A 801 45.91 17.22 2.48
CA THR A 801 46.04 16.72 3.86
C THR A 801 44.67 16.47 4.49
N SER A 802 44.65 15.70 5.59
CA SER A 802 43.40 15.44 6.34
C SER A 802 42.79 16.70 6.95
N GLU A 803 43.59 17.72 7.28
CA GLU A 803 43.08 18.99 7.82
C GLU A 803 42.47 19.86 6.73
N GLU A 804 43.11 20.00 5.56
CA GLU A 804 42.53 20.67 4.39
C GLU A 804 41.21 19.99 3.98
N LEU A 805 41.16 18.65 3.92
CA LEU A 805 39.94 17.89 3.64
C LEU A 805 38.84 18.11 4.68
N LYS A 806 39.20 18.19 5.97
CA LYS A 806 38.25 18.44 7.06
C LYS A 806 37.67 19.87 7.01
N SER A 807 38.47 20.86 6.57
CA SER A 807 37.99 22.24 6.40
C SER A 807 37.12 22.48 5.17
N THR A 808 37.05 21.52 4.24
CA THR A 808 36.37 21.68 2.93
C THR A 808 35.15 20.79 2.75
N LEU A 809 35.04 19.68 3.49
CA LEU A 809 33.91 18.75 3.39
C LEU A 809 33.34 18.44 4.79
N ASP A 810 32.23 19.08 5.11
CA ASP A 810 31.44 18.80 6.31
C ASP A 810 30.06 18.19 5.96
N LEU A 811 29.66 17.20 6.75
CA LEU A 811 28.38 16.50 6.65
C LEU A 811 27.59 16.67 7.95
N GLY A 812 26.50 17.42 7.89
CA GLY A 812 25.51 17.51 8.95
C GLY A 812 24.44 16.43 8.82
N VAL A 813 23.98 15.91 9.95
CA VAL A 813 22.77 15.10 10.07
C VAL A 813 21.89 15.77 11.11
N VAL A 814 20.67 16.13 10.73
CA VAL A 814 19.65 16.74 11.60
C VAL A 814 18.52 15.72 11.79
N LEU A 815 18.03 15.60 13.01
CA LEU A 815 16.96 14.68 13.40
C LEU A 815 15.80 15.52 13.94
N ALA A 816 14.57 15.19 13.56
CA ALA A 816 13.39 15.87 14.11
C ALA A 816 13.16 15.50 15.59
N ASP A 817 13.34 14.21 15.95
CA ASP A 817 13.12 13.70 17.31
C ASP A 817 14.40 13.16 17.98
N PRO A 818 15.34 14.04 18.37
CA PRO A 818 16.58 13.63 19.03
C PRO A 818 16.37 12.99 20.41
N GLY A 819 15.16 13.02 20.98
CA GLY A 819 14.79 12.24 22.17
C GLY A 819 14.66 10.74 21.88
N CYS A 820 14.33 10.37 20.64
CA CYS A 820 13.89 9.03 20.24
C CYS A 820 14.89 8.33 19.33
N ILE A 821 15.51 9.09 18.43
CA ILE A 821 16.57 8.63 17.53
C ILE A 821 17.91 9.27 17.87
N GLU A 822 18.97 8.57 17.51
CA GLU A 822 20.34 9.10 17.47
C GLU A 822 20.95 8.85 16.09
N ALA A 823 21.85 9.74 15.68
CA ALA A 823 22.66 9.57 14.50
C ALA A 823 24.13 9.74 14.86
N VAL A 824 24.93 8.73 14.52
CA VAL A 824 26.37 8.70 14.75
C VAL A 824 27.07 8.71 13.39
N VAL A 825 27.83 9.78 13.12
CA VAL A 825 28.62 9.95 11.90
C VAL A 825 30.09 9.65 12.19
N ARG A 826 30.67 8.67 11.48
CA ARG A 826 32.10 8.32 11.56
C ARG A 826 32.80 8.64 10.24
N GLN A 827 33.68 9.63 10.26
CA GLN A 827 34.46 10.03 9.08
C GLN A 827 35.74 9.20 8.90
N LYS A 828 36.08 8.90 7.64
CA LYS A 828 37.33 8.25 7.24
C LYS A 828 37.93 8.97 6.02
N PHE A 829 39.08 9.59 6.22
CA PHE A 829 39.82 10.28 5.16
C PHE A 829 40.50 9.28 4.21
N LEU A 830 40.37 9.50 2.91
CA LEU A 830 41.01 8.73 1.85
C LEU A 830 41.89 9.68 1.02
N ILE A 831 43.02 10.06 1.64
CA ILE A 831 43.99 11.06 1.17
C ILE A 831 44.40 10.81 -0.29
N ASN A 832 44.78 9.58 -0.65
CA ASN A 832 45.19 9.19 -2.01
C ASN A 832 44.10 9.40 -3.10
N ARG A 833 42.89 9.80 -2.73
CA ARG A 833 41.76 10.04 -3.64
C ARG A 833 41.14 11.44 -3.46
N ASN A 834 41.70 12.30 -2.60
CA ASN A 834 41.14 13.59 -2.17
C ASN A 834 39.63 13.46 -1.81
N SER A 835 39.31 12.46 -1.00
CA SER A 835 37.92 12.08 -0.69
C SER A 835 37.72 11.69 0.77
N VAL A 836 36.51 11.85 1.28
CA VAL A 836 36.09 11.46 2.64
C VAL A 836 34.92 10.49 2.54
N LEU A 837 34.96 9.44 3.37
CA LEU A 837 33.87 8.49 3.55
C LEU A 837 33.24 8.71 4.93
N PHE A 838 31.99 9.16 4.95
CA PHE A 838 31.20 9.34 6.17
C PHE A 838 30.28 8.14 6.35
N ARG A 839 30.55 7.28 7.33
CA ARG A 839 29.65 6.20 7.72
C ARG A 839 28.62 6.74 8.69
N VAL A 840 27.36 6.74 8.30
CA VAL A 840 26.22 7.20 9.09
C VAL A 840 25.52 5.98 9.70
N THR A 841 25.22 6.05 10.99
CA THR A 841 24.42 5.06 11.73
C THR A 841 23.27 5.80 12.39
N LEU A 842 22.04 5.50 12.00
CA LEU A 842 20.79 5.98 12.60
C LEU A 842 20.22 4.86 13.49
N SER A 843 19.95 5.11 14.77
CA SER A 843 19.44 4.10 15.72
C SER A 843 18.28 4.60 16.58
N ASP A 844 17.38 3.69 16.94
CA ASP A 844 16.34 3.90 17.97
C ASP A 844 16.91 3.78 19.39
N LYS A 845 16.50 4.70 20.28
CA LYS A 845 16.94 4.75 21.69
C LYS A 845 16.14 3.85 22.65
N ARG A 846 15.15 3.11 22.16
CA ARG A 846 14.32 2.14 22.91
C ARG A 846 13.34 2.75 23.94
N SER A 847 13.16 4.08 23.91
CA SER A 847 12.57 4.86 25.00
C SER A 847 11.28 5.61 24.67
N CYS A 848 10.97 5.86 23.39
CA CYS A 848 9.91 6.81 23.01
C CYS A 848 8.57 6.19 22.62
N PHE A 849 8.50 4.88 22.37
CA PHE A 849 7.34 4.27 21.77
C PHE A 849 6.82 3.09 22.61
N ASP A 850 5.50 3.02 22.77
CA ASP A 850 4.82 1.92 23.46
C ASP A 850 4.58 0.73 22.51
N GLN A 851 3.89 -0.31 22.98
CA GLN A 851 3.53 -1.43 22.09
C GLN A 851 2.35 -1.04 21.20
N GLY A 852 2.56 -1.11 19.88
CA GLY A 852 1.54 -0.90 18.86
C GLY A 852 1.36 -2.11 17.95
N LEU A 853 0.20 -2.21 17.30
CA LEU A 853 -0.05 -3.21 16.26
C LEU A 853 0.89 -2.99 15.06
N SER A 854 1.23 -4.06 14.37
CA SER A 854 2.11 -4.07 13.17
C SER A 854 1.67 -3.06 12.10
N GLY A 855 2.46 -2.01 11.90
CA GLY A 855 2.18 -0.91 10.97
C GLY A 855 1.34 0.25 11.51
N HIS A 856 0.84 0.21 12.75
CA HIS A 856 -0.11 1.19 13.30
C HIS A 856 0.51 2.11 14.37
N HIS A 857 -0.07 3.29 14.54
CA HIS A 857 0.29 4.32 15.53
C HIS A 857 1.76 4.78 15.47
N LEU A 858 2.46 4.55 14.36
CA LEU A 858 3.90 4.81 14.24
C LEU A 858 4.23 6.29 14.51
N LEU A 859 5.32 6.53 15.25
CA LEU A 859 5.86 7.88 15.38
C LEU A 859 6.51 8.28 14.05
N GLU A 860 5.93 9.30 13.42
CA GLU A 860 6.47 9.93 12.22
C GLU A 860 7.56 10.93 12.59
N THR A 861 8.73 10.79 11.96
CA THR A 861 9.89 11.66 12.18
C THR A 861 10.77 11.65 10.93
N SER A 862 11.95 12.26 10.96
CA SER A 862 12.86 12.27 9.81
C SER A 862 14.33 12.44 10.16
N MET A 863 15.17 12.07 9.19
CA MET A 863 16.59 12.36 9.15
C MET A 863 16.89 13.23 7.92
N LEU A 864 17.45 14.42 8.14
CA LEU A 864 17.96 15.30 7.08
C LEU A 864 19.48 15.21 7.01
N LEU A 865 20.00 14.76 5.87
CA LEU A 865 21.43 14.68 5.58
C LEU A 865 21.85 15.84 4.67
N LYS A 866 22.72 16.71 5.18
CA LYS A 866 23.12 17.97 4.52
C LYS A 866 24.64 18.11 4.43
N VAL A 867 25.15 18.33 3.23
CA VAL A 867 26.54 18.73 2.99
C VAL A 867 26.62 20.26 3.11
N ALA A 868 27.53 20.75 3.96
CA ALA A 868 27.70 22.19 4.16
C ALA A 868 28.06 22.88 2.84
N GLY A 869 27.43 24.02 2.53
CA GLY A 869 27.67 24.79 1.30
C GLY A 869 27.10 24.20 0.00
N ALA A 870 26.46 23.03 0.01
CA ALA A 870 25.99 22.39 -1.22
C ALA A 870 24.65 22.92 -1.78
N VAL A 871 23.76 23.37 -0.90
CA VAL A 871 22.38 23.79 -1.24
C VAL A 871 22.40 24.93 -2.27
N GLY A 872 21.73 24.72 -3.41
CA GLY A 872 21.64 25.67 -4.51
C GLY A 872 22.92 25.89 -5.33
N HIS A 873 24.02 25.17 -5.04
CA HIS A 873 25.31 25.29 -5.74
C HIS A 873 25.79 23.97 -6.35
N CYS A 874 25.39 22.83 -5.79
CA CYS A 874 25.82 21.50 -6.23
C CYS A 874 24.77 20.83 -7.12
N PHE A 875 25.11 20.63 -8.39
CA PHE A 875 24.25 19.97 -9.38
C PHE A 875 24.99 18.81 -10.06
N GLN A 876 24.32 17.66 -10.15
CA GLN A 876 24.78 16.51 -10.93
C GLN A 876 24.00 16.46 -12.24
N ASN A 877 24.70 16.53 -13.38
CA ASN A 877 24.10 16.27 -14.68
C ASN A 877 23.79 14.78 -14.83
N THR A 878 22.52 14.44 -14.97
CA THR A 878 22.03 13.08 -15.28
C THR A 878 21.40 13.06 -16.68
N HIS A 879 21.06 11.86 -17.18
CA HIS A 879 20.30 11.72 -18.42
C HIS A 879 18.87 12.29 -18.34
N GLN A 880 18.34 12.50 -17.13
CA GLN A 880 17.02 13.10 -16.89
C GLN A 880 17.09 14.63 -16.69
N GLY A 881 18.28 15.23 -16.76
CA GLY A 881 18.54 16.64 -16.42
C GLY A 881 19.46 16.81 -15.20
N PRO A 882 19.72 18.06 -14.76
CA PRO A 882 20.47 18.32 -13.55
C PRO A 882 19.62 17.96 -12.31
N ARG A 883 20.23 17.29 -11.33
CA ARG A 883 19.65 17.00 -10.01
C ARG A 883 20.50 17.69 -8.95
N MET A 884 19.88 18.38 -7.98
CA MET A 884 20.62 18.98 -6.87
C MET A 884 21.25 17.87 -6.00
N GLN A 885 22.41 18.14 -5.42
CA GLN A 885 23.15 17.18 -4.59
C GLN A 885 23.49 17.78 -3.23
N GLY A 886 23.62 16.92 -2.22
CA GLY A 886 24.06 17.31 -0.88
C GLY A 886 22.96 17.76 0.08
N ASN A 887 21.68 17.59 -0.26
CA ASN A 887 20.57 17.68 0.70
C ASN A 887 19.63 16.49 0.46
N LEU A 888 19.42 15.65 1.47
CA LEU A 888 18.57 14.45 1.40
C LEU A 888 17.76 14.32 2.69
N MET A 889 16.45 14.59 2.63
CA MET A 889 15.53 14.27 3.73
C MET A 889 14.98 12.85 3.51
N VAL A 890 14.94 12.05 4.58
CA VAL A 890 14.30 10.73 4.57
C VAL A 890 13.33 10.64 5.74
N PRO A 891 12.02 10.41 5.49
CA PRO A 891 11.05 10.04 6.52
C PRO A 891 11.46 8.77 7.25
N VAL A 892 11.33 8.80 8.57
CA VAL A 892 11.64 7.70 9.48
C VAL A 892 10.38 7.41 10.31
N LEU A 893 10.02 6.14 10.40
CA LEU A 893 8.82 5.67 11.09
C LEU A 893 9.24 4.74 12.24
N ILE A 894 8.97 5.12 13.48
CA ILE A 894 9.38 4.36 14.67
C ILE A 894 8.17 3.63 15.26
N GLY A 895 8.32 2.33 15.51
CA GLY A 895 7.28 1.51 16.14
C GLY A 895 7.34 0.05 15.69
N CYS A 896 6.21 -0.65 15.69
CA CYS A 896 6.15 -2.01 15.16
C CYS A 896 6.09 -1.98 13.61
N PRO A 897 7.13 -2.43 12.88
CA PRO A 897 7.15 -2.32 11.42
C PRO A 897 6.11 -3.26 10.78
N PRO A 898 5.42 -2.82 9.70
CA PRO A 898 4.39 -3.62 9.05
C PRO A 898 4.94 -4.94 8.48
N GLY A 899 4.09 -5.96 8.41
CA GLY A 899 4.43 -7.31 7.93
C GLY A 899 5.04 -8.25 8.98
N LYS A 900 5.36 -7.78 10.19
CA LYS A 900 5.70 -8.68 11.31
C LYS A 900 4.45 -9.27 11.96
N ARG A 901 4.46 -10.57 12.25
CA ARG A 901 3.38 -11.28 12.96
C ARG A 901 3.91 -12.33 13.94
N LEU A 902 3.08 -12.69 14.91
CA LEU A 902 3.27 -13.90 15.73
C LEU A 902 2.56 -15.09 15.05
N ALA A 903 3.17 -16.27 15.11
CA ALA A 903 2.64 -17.51 14.57
C ALA A 903 2.85 -18.67 15.56
N PHE A 904 1.95 -19.63 15.60
CA PHE A 904 2.11 -20.83 16.43
C PHE A 904 3.03 -21.84 15.74
N ASP A 905 4.12 -22.25 16.40
CA ASP A 905 5.07 -23.23 15.87
C ASP A 905 4.54 -24.65 16.15
N ILE A 906 3.71 -25.16 15.25
CA ILE A 906 3.18 -26.53 15.35
C ILE A 906 4.32 -27.55 15.38
N THR A 907 5.30 -27.42 14.49
CA THR A 907 6.33 -28.45 14.27
C THR A 907 7.25 -28.60 15.47
N TYR A 908 7.80 -27.50 15.99
CA TYR A 908 8.64 -27.53 17.18
C TYR A 908 7.85 -27.88 18.43
N THR A 909 6.62 -27.37 18.56
CA THR A 909 5.72 -27.71 19.67
C THR A 909 5.46 -29.22 19.73
N LEU A 910 5.03 -29.85 18.63
CA LEU A 910 4.78 -31.30 18.61
C LEU A 910 6.04 -32.12 18.91
N GLN A 911 7.20 -31.73 18.37
CA GLN A 911 8.47 -32.40 18.65
C GLN A 911 8.88 -32.29 20.12
N TYR A 912 8.78 -31.10 20.72
CA TYR A 912 9.15 -30.86 22.11
C TYR A 912 8.21 -31.58 23.08
N ASN A 913 6.89 -31.52 22.86
CA ASN A 913 5.90 -32.20 23.69
C ASN A 913 6.09 -33.73 23.66
N ARG A 914 6.37 -34.31 22.49
CA ARG A 914 6.71 -35.75 22.34
C ARG A 914 7.95 -36.14 23.15
N LEU A 915 8.97 -35.28 23.20
CA LEU A 915 10.19 -35.54 23.97
C LEU A 915 9.96 -35.45 25.49
N GLN A 916 9.18 -34.46 25.97
CA GLN A 916 8.92 -34.28 27.40
C GLN A 916 7.92 -35.30 27.96
N ASN A 917 6.80 -35.51 27.28
CA ASN A 917 5.72 -36.40 27.76
C ASN A 917 6.01 -37.89 27.47
N LYS A 918 7.01 -38.20 26.61
CA LYS A 918 7.50 -39.56 26.28
C LYS A 918 6.44 -40.50 25.69
N HIS A 919 5.32 -39.96 25.20
CA HIS A 919 4.27 -40.71 24.52
C HIS A 919 4.26 -40.41 23.01
N TYR A 920 3.72 -41.33 22.22
CA TYR A 920 3.47 -41.08 20.79
C TYR A 920 2.17 -40.32 20.60
N PHE A 921 2.09 -39.59 19.48
CA PHE A 921 0.99 -38.69 19.19
C PHE A 921 -0.06 -39.40 18.32
N ASP A 922 -1.15 -39.87 18.93
CA ASP A 922 -2.23 -40.63 18.28
C ASP A 922 -3.55 -39.84 18.27
N CYS A 923 -3.73 -38.97 17.27
CA CYS A 923 -5.04 -38.34 17.02
C CYS A 923 -5.84 -39.12 15.97
N VAL A 924 -7.13 -39.33 16.27
CA VAL A 924 -8.05 -40.20 15.50
C VAL A 924 -8.25 -39.70 14.07
N ARG A 925 -8.15 -38.38 13.87
CA ARG A 925 -8.03 -37.71 12.57
C ARG A 925 -6.88 -36.74 12.66
N VAL A 926 -5.90 -36.89 11.77
CA VAL A 926 -4.77 -35.97 11.66
C VAL A 926 -5.14 -34.87 10.69
N ASP A 927 -5.22 -33.65 11.19
CA ASP A 927 -5.23 -32.43 10.37
C ASP A 927 -3.80 -31.88 10.33
N PRO A 928 -3.19 -31.67 9.14
CA PRO A 928 -1.84 -31.11 9.05
C PRO A 928 -1.77 -29.62 9.36
N GLU A 929 -2.88 -28.86 9.24
CA GLU A 929 -2.94 -27.43 9.55
C GLU A 929 -3.44 -27.15 10.98
N MET A 930 -4.14 -28.09 11.63
CA MET A 930 -4.64 -27.94 13.01
C MET A 930 -3.99 -28.92 13.99
N PRO A 931 -3.24 -28.43 15.00
CA PRO A 931 -2.58 -29.27 15.98
C PRO A 931 -3.58 -29.82 17.01
N CYS A 932 -3.52 -31.14 17.20
CA CYS A 932 -4.29 -31.86 18.20
C CYS A 932 -3.44 -32.09 19.47
N PHE A 933 -4.03 -32.33 20.65
CA PHE A 933 -3.32 -32.62 21.91
C PHE A 933 -4.12 -33.51 22.86
N LEU A 934 -3.45 -34.41 23.58
CA LEU A 934 -4.09 -35.27 24.58
C LEU A 934 -4.36 -34.48 25.87
N PHE A 935 -5.60 -34.49 26.37
CA PHE A 935 -6.02 -33.72 27.56
C PHE A 935 -5.14 -33.94 28.81
N ARG A 936 -4.60 -35.16 28.99
CA ARG A 936 -3.79 -35.54 30.16
C ARG A 936 -2.35 -35.01 30.12
N ASP A 937 -1.86 -34.64 28.95
CA ASP A 937 -0.46 -34.26 28.75
C ASP A 937 -0.22 -32.79 29.10
N VAL A 938 0.98 -32.50 29.61
CA VAL A 938 1.40 -31.10 29.82
C VAL A 938 1.70 -30.50 28.45
N PHE A 939 1.06 -29.37 28.15
CA PHE A 939 1.18 -28.67 26.88
C PHE A 939 2.25 -27.57 26.95
N TYR A 940 3.26 -27.65 26.08
CA TYR A 940 4.35 -26.67 25.98
C TYR A 940 4.25 -25.90 24.65
N PRO A 941 3.59 -24.73 24.61
CA PRO A 941 3.45 -23.94 23.38
C PRO A 941 4.71 -23.15 23.03
N PHE A 942 5.07 -23.15 21.74
CA PHE A 942 6.11 -22.29 21.17
C PHE A 942 5.56 -21.44 20.03
N PHE A 943 6.14 -20.26 19.86
CA PHE A 943 5.71 -19.26 18.87
C PHE A 943 6.90 -18.73 18.08
N LEU A 944 6.66 -18.38 16.82
CA LEU A 944 7.61 -17.69 15.96
C LEU A 944 7.17 -16.24 15.76
N ILE A 945 8.13 -15.32 15.73
CA ILE A 945 7.98 -14.07 14.99
C ILE A 945 8.30 -14.40 13.54
N GLN A 946 7.38 -14.10 12.64
CA GLN A 946 7.57 -14.19 11.19
C GLN A 946 7.54 -12.79 10.59
N ASP A 947 8.55 -12.49 9.79
CA ASP A 947 8.64 -11.27 8.99
C ASP A 947 8.22 -11.59 7.56
N LEU A 948 6.97 -11.23 7.21
CA LEU A 948 6.43 -11.51 5.88
C LEU A 948 7.19 -10.77 4.77
N VAL A 949 7.88 -9.67 5.07
CA VAL A 949 8.57 -8.85 4.07
C VAL A 949 9.94 -9.43 3.73
N THR A 950 10.74 -9.79 4.74
CA THR A 950 12.10 -10.30 4.54
C THR A 950 12.17 -11.81 4.41
N GLY A 951 11.12 -12.53 4.80
CA GLY A 951 11.10 -13.99 4.87
C GLY A 951 11.80 -14.55 6.11
N ASP A 952 12.33 -13.68 6.98
CA ASP A 952 12.99 -14.08 8.22
C ASP A 952 11.97 -14.63 9.23
N SER A 953 12.38 -15.66 9.98
CA SER A 953 11.63 -16.18 11.11
C SER A 953 12.55 -16.49 12.29
N GLY A 954 12.04 -16.30 13.51
CA GLY A 954 12.77 -16.66 14.72
C GLY A 954 11.83 -16.91 15.90
N SER A 955 12.24 -17.75 16.83
CA SER A 955 11.44 -18.09 18.01
C SER A 955 11.18 -16.87 18.90
N PHE A 956 9.92 -16.66 19.28
CA PHE A 956 9.52 -15.61 20.22
C PHE A 956 10.05 -15.93 21.62
N GLN A 957 10.98 -15.10 22.11
CA GLN A 957 11.59 -15.22 23.45
C GLN A 957 10.93 -14.30 24.51
N GLY A 958 9.97 -13.48 24.10
CA GLY A 958 9.29 -12.54 25.00
C GLY A 958 8.36 -13.22 26.00
N SER A 959 7.82 -12.40 26.91
CA SER A 959 6.77 -12.84 27.84
C SER A 959 5.38 -12.62 27.24
N TYR A 960 4.43 -13.48 27.58
CA TYR A 960 3.07 -13.43 27.04
C TYR A 960 2.03 -13.91 28.05
N VAL A 961 0.78 -13.55 27.83
CA VAL A 961 -0.39 -14.10 28.51
C VAL A 961 -1.14 -14.98 27.53
N LEU A 962 -1.59 -16.14 28.00
CA LEU A 962 -2.48 -17.05 27.27
C LEU A 962 -3.88 -16.98 27.89
N LYS A 963 -4.92 -16.94 27.05
CA LYS A 963 -6.33 -16.92 27.46
C LYS A 963 -7.16 -17.83 26.55
N VAL A 964 -7.97 -18.70 27.11
CA VAL A 964 -9.05 -19.39 26.39
C VAL A 964 -10.21 -18.42 26.25
N VAL A 965 -10.53 -18.04 25.01
CA VAL A 965 -11.54 -17.01 24.67
C VAL A 965 -12.78 -17.58 23.96
N GLY A 966 -12.80 -18.89 23.74
CA GLY A 966 -13.95 -19.59 23.19
C GLY A 966 -13.71 -21.09 23.10
N GLY A 967 -14.73 -21.83 22.71
CA GLY A 967 -14.61 -23.25 22.42
C GLY A 967 -15.94 -23.97 22.19
N GLY A 968 -15.85 -25.21 21.71
CA GLY A 968 -17.00 -26.06 21.41
C GLY A 968 -16.61 -27.51 21.09
N PRO A 969 -17.56 -28.46 21.11
CA PRO A 969 -17.30 -29.88 20.81
C PRO A 969 -17.01 -30.17 19.32
N THR A 970 -17.36 -29.26 18.41
CA THR A 970 -17.03 -29.31 16.97
C THR A 970 -16.61 -27.93 16.48
N LEU A 971 -15.91 -27.86 15.34
CA LEU A 971 -15.49 -26.60 14.71
C LEU A 971 -16.66 -25.63 14.50
N ASP A 972 -17.79 -26.11 13.98
CA ASP A 972 -18.99 -25.30 13.71
C ASP A 972 -19.75 -24.85 14.99
N THR A 973 -19.40 -25.41 16.16
CA THR A 973 -20.06 -25.10 17.44
C THR A 973 -19.18 -24.32 18.41
N ILE A 974 -18.03 -23.80 17.95
CA ILE A 974 -17.17 -22.93 18.75
C ILE A 974 -17.90 -21.63 19.08
N ARG A 975 -18.20 -21.42 20.37
CA ARG A 975 -18.76 -20.15 20.88
C ARG A 975 -17.64 -19.27 21.43
N GLU A 976 -17.71 -17.98 21.17
CA GLU A 976 -16.90 -16.99 21.89
C GLU A 976 -17.45 -16.77 23.30
N TYR A 977 -16.54 -16.52 24.25
CA TYR A 977 -16.84 -16.29 25.66
C TYR A 977 -16.93 -14.80 25.95
N SER A 978 -17.83 -14.40 26.86
CA SER A 978 -17.91 -13.02 27.35
C SER A 978 -16.69 -12.68 28.22
N GLU A 979 -16.42 -11.40 28.50
CA GLU A 979 -15.26 -11.01 29.30
C GLU A 979 -15.29 -11.60 30.72
N GLU A 980 -16.48 -11.74 31.32
CA GLU A 980 -16.65 -12.37 32.63
C GLU A 980 -16.41 -13.89 32.58
N GLU A 981 -16.80 -14.55 31.50
CA GLU A 981 -16.49 -15.97 31.25
C GLU A 981 -14.98 -16.15 31.02
N ILE A 982 -14.34 -15.29 30.22
CA ILE A 982 -12.88 -15.29 30.00
C ILE A 982 -12.15 -15.11 31.33
N TYR A 983 -12.56 -14.18 32.19
CA TYR A 983 -11.96 -14.01 33.51
C TYR A 983 -12.10 -15.29 34.35
N ARG A 984 -13.33 -15.82 34.50
CA ARG A 984 -13.63 -17.01 35.31
C ARG A 984 -12.86 -18.26 34.85
N PHE A 985 -12.76 -18.49 33.55
CA PHE A 985 -12.15 -19.70 33.00
C PHE A 985 -10.61 -19.68 32.98
N ASN A 986 -9.98 -18.51 33.14
CA ASN A 986 -8.53 -18.33 33.01
C ASN A 986 -7.83 -17.75 34.26
N SER A 987 -8.55 -17.07 35.16
CA SER A 987 -7.92 -16.34 36.26
C SER A 987 -7.57 -17.25 37.45
N PRO A 988 -6.32 -17.24 37.95
CA PRO A 988 -5.94 -17.99 39.15
C PRO A 988 -6.64 -17.49 40.43
N LEU A 989 -7.34 -16.35 40.36
CA LEU A 989 -8.15 -15.80 41.44
C LEU A 989 -9.58 -16.35 41.49
N ASP A 990 -10.04 -17.08 40.45
CA ASP A 990 -11.38 -17.68 40.46
C ASP A 990 -11.54 -18.69 41.60
N LYS A 991 -12.72 -18.65 42.23
CA LYS A 991 -13.15 -19.59 43.29
C LYS A 991 -14.45 -20.31 42.94
N THR A 992 -14.95 -20.15 41.71
CA THR A 992 -16.21 -20.74 41.26
C THR A 992 -16.05 -22.13 40.65
N HIS A 993 -14.87 -22.74 40.74
CA HIS A 993 -14.54 -24.04 40.14
C HIS A 993 -14.84 -24.09 38.63
N SER A 994 -14.44 -23.02 37.92
CA SER A 994 -14.69 -22.86 36.48
C SER A 994 -13.42 -22.86 35.61
N LEU A 995 -12.22 -22.94 36.22
CA LEU A 995 -10.94 -22.93 35.51
C LEU A 995 -10.85 -24.04 34.45
N ILE A 996 -10.45 -23.66 33.23
CA ILE A 996 -10.21 -24.57 32.11
C ILE A 996 -8.79 -25.15 32.15
N TRP A 997 -7.81 -24.36 32.59
CA TRP A 997 -6.38 -24.75 32.63
C TRP A 997 -5.66 -24.09 33.81
N THR A 998 -4.42 -24.53 34.06
CA THR A 998 -3.49 -23.92 35.02
C THR A 998 -2.03 -24.08 34.57
N THR A 999 -1.11 -23.41 35.26
CA THR A 999 0.34 -23.59 35.07
C THR A 999 1.06 -23.59 36.42
N LYS A 1000 2.24 -24.19 36.46
CA LYS A 1000 3.13 -24.17 37.64
C LYS A 1000 3.91 -22.86 37.78
N ASN A 1001 3.81 -21.96 36.81
CA ASN A 1001 4.49 -20.66 36.87
C ASN A 1001 3.78 -19.71 37.85
N THR A 1002 4.54 -19.01 38.69
CA THR A 1002 4.00 -18.16 39.78
C THR A 1002 3.93 -16.68 39.43
N THR A 1003 4.45 -16.27 38.27
CA THR A 1003 4.41 -14.88 37.80
C THR A 1003 3.05 -14.55 37.20
N THR A 1004 2.35 -13.57 37.77
CA THR A 1004 1.08 -13.04 37.27
C THR A 1004 1.20 -11.59 36.80
N THR A 1005 0.19 -11.10 36.09
CA THR A 1005 0.01 -9.67 35.74
C THR A 1005 -0.06 -8.77 36.99
N LYS A 1006 0.10 -7.43 36.83
CA LYS A 1006 0.10 -6.46 37.95
C LYS A 1006 -1.14 -6.55 38.84
N ASP A 1007 -2.30 -6.79 38.23
CA ASP A 1007 -3.61 -6.99 38.85
C ASP A 1007 -3.83 -8.42 39.38
N SER A 1008 -2.86 -9.31 39.20
CA SER A 1008 -2.92 -10.77 39.43
C SER A 1008 -4.03 -11.51 38.68
N ALA A 1009 -4.64 -10.90 37.66
CA ALA A 1009 -5.77 -11.48 36.95
C ALA A 1009 -5.40 -12.66 36.04
N PHE A 1010 -4.18 -12.68 35.47
CA PHE A 1010 -3.75 -13.74 34.54
C PHE A 1010 -2.30 -14.18 34.81
N ASN A 1011 -1.98 -15.43 34.46
CA ASN A 1011 -0.63 -15.98 34.52
C ASN A 1011 0.22 -15.46 33.34
N ILE A 1012 1.47 -15.06 33.64
CA ILE A 1012 2.48 -14.71 32.65
C ILE A 1012 3.27 -15.98 32.30
N MET A 1013 3.50 -16.19 31.01
CA MET A 1013 4.30 -17.26 30.44
C MET A 1013 5.46 -16.70 29.62
N SER A 1014 6.43 -17.56 29.30
CA SER A 1014 7.56 -17.26 28.43
C SER A 1014 8.02 -18.54 27.72
N HIS A 1015 8.99 -18.42 26.82
CA HIS A 1015 9.63 -19.56 26.14
C HIS A 1015 10.23 -20.61 27.09
N GLN A 1016 10.55 -20.25 28.34
CA GLN A 1016 11.12 -21.16 29.34
C GLN A 1016 10.08 -21.67 30.36
N SER A 1017 8.78 -21.47 30.09
CA SER A 1017 7.71 -21.85 31.02
C SER A 1017 7.58 -23.36 31.23
N LEU A 1018 7.07 -23.75 32.41
CA LEU A 1018 6.90 -25.15 32.83
C LEU A 1018 5.69 -25.86 32.20
N GLY A 1019 5.10 -25.28 31.15
CA GLY A 1019 3.93 -25.83 30.44
C GLY A 1019 2.57 -25.50 31.09
N ILE A 1020 1.53 -26.01 30.44
CA ILE A 1020 0.10 -25.82 30.74
C ILE A 1020 -0.52 -27.18 31.08
N GLU A 1021 -1.34 -27.21 32.12
CA GLU A 1021 -2.12 -28.38 32.55
C GLU A 1021 -3.61 -28.09 32.35
N TRP A 1022 -4.31 -28.95 31.59
CA TRP A 1022 -5.75 -28.82 31.34
C TRP A 1022 -6.55 -29.40 32.51
N LEU A 1023 -7.60 -28.69 32.93
CA LEU A 1023 -8.39 -28.99 34.12
C LEU A 1023 -9.87 -29.27 33.80
N CYS A 1024 -10.51 -28.42 33.00
CA CYS A 1024 -11.96 -28.48 32.70
C CYS A 1024 -12.84 -28.75 33.94
N LEU A 1025 -12.79 -27.85 34.94
CA LEU A 1025 -13.55 -27.99 36.19
C LEU A 1025 -15.08 -27.92 35.98
N GLU A 1026 -15.86 -28.31 37.00
CA GLU A 1026 -17.30 -28.61 36.88
C GLU A 1026 -18.16 -27.51 36.24
N ASN A 1027 -17.83 -26.24 36.45
CA ASN A 1027 -18.55 -25.09 35.91
C ASN A 1027 -17.96 -24.54 34.59
N SER A 1028 -17.07 -25.31 33.95
CA SER A 1028 -16.48 -25.00 32.64
C SER A 1028 -17.23 -25.71 31.49
N PRO A 1029 -17.26 -25.14 30.27
CA PRO A 1029 -17.97 -25.72 29.13
C PRO A 1029 -17.39 -27.04 28.61
N CYS A 1030 -16.20 -27.44 29.04
CA CYS A 1030 -15.52 -28.67 28.60
C CYS A 1030 -15.65 -29.85 29.60
N TYR A 1031 -16.36 -29.71 30.71
CA TYR A 1031 -16.47 -30.75 31.76
C TYR A 1031 -17.39 -31.94 31.40
N ASP A 1032 -18.52 -31.73 30.74
CA ASP A 1032 -19.50 -32.78 30.43
C ASP A 1032 -19.90 -32.81 28.95
N THR A 1033 -18.90 -32.99 28.10
CA THR A 1033 -19.06 -33.10 26.64
C THR A 1033 -19.67 -34.46 26.24
N ILE A 1034 -20.50 -34.45 25.20
CA ILE A 1034 -21.20 -35.66 24.72
C ILE A 1034 -20.30 -36.34 23.65
N PRO A 1035 -19.86 -37.59 23.85
CA PRO A 1035 -19.12 -38.30 22.82
C PRO A 1035 -20.02 -38.61 21.62
N HIS A 1036 -19.64 -38.15 20.42
CA HIS A 1036 -20.35 -38.39 19.17
C HIS A 1036 -20.01 -39.76 18.53
N THR A 1037 -18.98 -40.45 19.03
CA THR A 1037 -18.50 -41.74 18.52
C THR A 1037 -18.16 -42.68 19.68
N ILE A 1038 -17.57 -43.84 19.37
CA ILE A 1038 -17.03 -44.77 20.39
C ILE A 1038 -15.74 -44.29 21.05
N PHE A 1039 -15.13 -43.19 20.56
CA PHE A 1039 -13.94 -42.60 21.14
C PHE A 1039 -14.29 -41.64 22.30
N ALA A 1040 -13.30 -41.32 23.13
CA ALA A 1040 -13.46 -40.34 24.19
C ALA A 1040 -13.84 -38.96 23.60
N PRO A 1041 -14.56 -38.10 24.36
CA PRO A 1041 -14.92 -36.77 23.88
C PRO A 1041 -13.71 -35.92 23.46
N GLU A 1042 -13.98 -35.05 22.50
CA GLU A 1042 -13.04 -34.07 21.95
C GLU A 1042 -13.62 -32.66 22.14
N PHE A 1043 -12.75 -31.66 22.19
CA PHE A 1043 -13.14 -30.26 22.35
C PHE A 1043 -12.15 -29.35 21.63
N PHE A 1044 -12.65 -28.30 20.99
CA PHE A 1044 -11.86 -27.30 20.30
C PHE A 1044 -11.83 -26.04 21.16
N PHE A 1045 -10.63 -25.60 21.56
CA PHE A 1045 -10.43 -24.35 22.29
C PHE A 1045 -9.95 -23.25 21.35
N LYS A 1046 -10.58 -22.08 21.41
CA LYS A 1046 -10.10 -20.85 20.78
C LYS A 1046 -9.21 -20.13 21.78
N VAL A 1047 -7.91 -20.10 21.50
CA VAL A 1047 -6.88 -19.59 22.40
C VAL A 1047 -6.29 -18.30 21.85
N LEU A 1048 -6.26 -17.27 22.70
CA LEU A 1048 -5.62 -15.98 22.47
C LEU A 1048 -4.29 -15.94 23.22
N VAL A 1049 -3.24 -15.47 22.55
CA VAL A 1049 -1.94 -15.16 23.11
C VAL A 1049 -1.63 -13.69 22.82
N SER A 1050 -1.19 -12.95 23.82
CA SER A 1050 -0.74 -11.55 23.66
C SER A 1050 0.45 -11.24 24.57
N ASN A 1051 1.40 -10.43 24.08
CA ASN A 1051 2.51 -9.89 24.86
C ASN A 1051 2.23 -8.49 25.44
N ARG A 1052 1.07 -7.89 25.14
CA ARG A 1052 0.71 -6.51 25.50
C ARG A 1052 0.83 -6.23 26.99
N GLY A 1053 1.59 -5.20 27.34
CA GLY A 1053 1.78 -4.74 28.72
C GLY A 1053 2.59 -5.68 29.62
N VAL A 1054 3.08 -6.80 29.08
CA VAL A 1054 3.80 -7.85 29.81
C VAL A 1054 5.22 -8.01 29.30
N ASP A 1055 5.45 -7.91 27.99
CA ASP A 1055 6.78 -7.79 27.42
C ASP A 1055 7.13 -6.33 27.11
N LYS A 1056 8.40 -5.96 27.30
CA LYS A 1056 8.96 -4.65 26.94
C LYS A 1056 10.10 -4.74 25.92
N SER A 1057 10.40 -5.95 25.42
CA SER A 1057 11.54 -6.22 24.52
C SER A 1057 11.35 -5.67 23.10
N THR A 1058 10.10 -5.45 22.67
CA THR A 1058 9.72 -5.01 21.31
C THR A 1058 8.72 -3.85 21.37
N TYR A 1059 8.58 -3.10 20.26
CA TYR A 1059 7.48 -2.15 20.04
C TYR A 1059 6.21 -2.82 19.47
N CYS A 1060 6.24 -4.13 19.21
CA CYS A 1060 5.10 -4.86 18.68
C CYS A 1060 4.17 -5.38 19.79
N ASP A 1061 2.89 -5.00 19.72
CA ASP A 1061 1.78 -5.75 20.29
C ASP A 1061 1.50 -6.95 19.37
N TYR A 1062 2.04 -8.10 19.79
CA TYR A 1062 1.83 -9.37 19.13
C TYR A 1062 0.62 -10.06 19.75
N GLN A 1063 -0.51 -10.02 19.04
CA GLN A 1063 -1.70 -10.81 19.34
C GLN A 1063 -1.86 -11.94 18.31
N LEU A 1064 -2.10 -13.14 18.81
CA LEU A 1064 -2.37 -14.35 18.02
C LEU A 1064 -3.61 -15.05 18.58
N ILE A 1065 -4.54 -15.44 17.70
CA ILE A 1065 -5.68 -16.29 18.06
C ILE A 1065 -5.61 -17.54 17.19
N PHE A 1066 -5.61 -18.72 17.82
CA PHE A 1066 -5.51 -20.02 17.15
C PHE A 1066 -6.44 -21.05 17.78
N LEU A 1067 -6.68 -22.16 17.08
CA LEU A 1067 -7.47 -23.27 17.60
C LEU A 1067 -6.54 -24.38 18.12
N LEU A 1068 -6.94 -24.96 19.24
CA LEU A 1068 -6.37 -26.20 19.77
C LEU A 1068 -7.44 -27.28 19.77
N HIS A 1069 -7.18 -28.37 19.07
CA HIS A 1069 -8.00 -29.57 19.16
C HIS A 1069 -7.50 -30.41 20.34
N ILE A 1070 -8.35 -30.68 21.33
CA ILE A 1070 -8.00 -31.50 22.48
C ILE A 1070 -8.89 -32.74 22.50
N HIS A 1071 -8.26 -33.91 22.62
CA HIS A 1071 -8.94 -35.20 22.64
C HIS A 1071 -8.67 -35.96 23.94
N GLY A 1072 -9.51 -36.95 24.24
CA GLY A 1072 -9.36 -37.76 25.44
C GLY A 1072 -9.84 -37.08 26.71
N LEU A 1073 -10.81 -36.15 26.60
CA LEU A 1073 -11.40 -35.51 27.79
C LEU A 1073 -12.08 -36.58 28.67
N PRO A 1074 -11.95 -36.51 30.01
CA PRO A 1074 -12.61 -37.44 30.91
C PRO A 1074 -14.12 -37.24 30.88
N LEU A 1075 -14.88 -38.34 30.87
CA LEU A 1075 -16.34 -38.28 31.06
C LEU A 1075 -16.65 -37.86 32.50
N SER A 1076 -17.63 -36.96 32.68
CA SER A 1076 -18.12 -36.61 34.02
C SER A 1076 -18.57 -37.86 34.78
N ALA A 1077 -18.38 -37.88 36.10
CA ALA A 1077 -18.69 -39.06 36.93
C ALA A 1077 -20.15 -39.52 36.77
N LYS A 1078 -21.08 -38.57 36.60
CA LYS A 1078 -22.50 -38.83 36.34
C LYS A 1078 -22.71 -39.54 34.99
N ARG A 1079 -22.07 -39.07 33.93
CA ARG A 1079 -22.20 -39.62 32.57
C ARG A 1079 -21.49 -40.97 32.42
N ALA A 1080 -20.31 -41.13 33.01
CA ALA A 1080 -19.60 -42.40 33.07
C ALA A 1080 -20.44 -43.48 33.78
N PHE A 1081 -21.04 -43.13 34.93
CA PHE A 1081 -21.95 -44.03 35.66
C PHE A 1081 -23.21 -44.37 34.84
N PHE A 1082 -23.81 -43.39 34.17
CA PHE A 1082 -24.97 -43.61 33.29
C PHE A 1082 -24.64 -44.58 32.14
N ILE A 1083 -23.51 -44.36 31.44
CA ILE A 1083 -23.06 -45.24 30.34
C ILE A 1083 -22.80 -46.66 30.86
N LEU A 1084 -22.17 -46.81 32.04
CA LEU A 1084 -21.91 -48.11 32.66
C LEU A 1084 -23.21 -48.83 33.07
N MET A 1085 -24.20 -48.11 33.59
CA MET A 1085 -25.51 -48.66 33.92
C MET A 1085 -26.27 -49.13 32.66
N VAL A 1086 -26.24 -48.34 31.59
CA VAL A 1086 -26.89 -48.70 30.31
C VAL A 1086 -26.18 -49.88 29.66
N SER A 1087 -24.85 -49.87 29.56
CA SER A 1087 -24.09 -50.96 28.95
C SER A 1087 -24.21 -52.27 29.72
N SER A 1088 -24.20 -52.22 31.05
CA SER A 1088 -24.47 -53.38 31.92
C SER A 1088 -25.88 -53.92 31.71
N SER A 1089 -26.89 -53.03 31.60
CA SER A 1089 -28.28 -53.42 31.36
C SER A 1089 -28.46 -54.07 29.98
N VAL A 1090 -27.83 -53.53 28.94
CA VAL A 1090 -27.84 -54.11 27.58
C VAL A 1090 -27.10 -55.45 27.56
N PHE A 1091 -25.96 -55.56 28.23
CA PHE A 1091 -25.20 -56.82 28.32
C PHE A 1091 -26.00 -57.91 29.05
N ILE A 1092 -26.61 -57.58 30.20
CA ILE A 1092 -27.51 -58.50 30.92
C ILE A 1092 -28.73 -58.86 30.05
N GLY A 1093 -29.28 -57.91 29.29
CA GLY A 1093 -30.35 -58.14 28.33
C GLY A 1093 -29.95 -59.11 27.20
N LEU A 1094 -28.77 -58.95 26.62
CA LEU A 1094 -28.24 -59.84 25.59
C LEU A 1094 -27.88 -61.22 26.14
N VAL A 1095 -27.30 -61.30 27.35
CA VAL A 1095 -26.98 -62.58 28.01
C VAL A 1095 -28.27 -63.32 28.39
N THR A 1096 -29.28 -62.65 28.92
CA THR A 1096 -30.58 -63.28 29.21
C THR A 1096 -31.31 -63.71 27.94
N LEU A 1097 -31.29 -62.90 26.88
CA LEU A 1097 -31.86 -63.26 25.58
C LEU A 1097 -31.10 -64.43 24.92
N TYR A 1098 -29.76 -64.49 25.06
CA TYR A 1098 -28.94 -65.62 24.63
C TYR A 1098 -29.26 -66.90 25.43
N ILE A 1099 -29.39 -66.82 26.75
CA ILE A 1099 -29.80 -67.95 27.59
C ILE A 1099 -31.21 -68.43 27.23
N ILE A 1100 -32.16 -67.51 27.03
CA ILE A 1100 -33.52 -67.82 26.56
C ILE A 1100 -33.46 -68.48 25.18
N PHE A 1101 -32.65 -67.97 24.26
CA PHE A 1101 -32.44 -68.57 22.94
C PHE A 1101 -31.85 -69.98 23.06
N CYS A 1102 -30.81 -70.20 23.86
CA CYS A 1102 -30.22 -71.52 24.11
C CYS A 1102 -31.17 -72.51 24.80
N LEU A 1103 -32.09 -72.05 25.66
CA LEU A 1103 -33.11 -72.88 26.30
C LEU A 1103 -34.30 -73.17 25.36
N LEU A 1104 -34.68 -72.22 24.51
CA LEU A 1104 -35.73 -72.41 23.50
C LEU A 1104 -35.23 -73.18 22.27
N LEU A 1105 -33.95 -73.14 21.92
CA LEU A 1105 -33.39 -73.86 20.76
C LEU A 1105 -33.69 -75.37 20.78
N PRO A 1106 -33.45 -76.14 21.87
CA PRO A 1106 -33.80 -77.56 21.90
C PRO A 1106 -35.32 -77.81 21.87
N VAL A 1107 -36.14 -76.87 22.38
CA VAL A 1107 -37.60 -76.95 22.31
C VAL A 1107 -38.10 -76.66 20.91
N MET A 1108 -37.57 -75.64 20.24
CA MET A 1108 -37.82 -75.29 18.84
C MET A 1108 -37.34 -76.39 17.90
N VAL A 1109 -36.18 -77.02 18.14
CA VAL A 1109 -35.70 -78.17 17.36
C VAL A 1109 -36.58 -79.41 17.59
N LYS A 1110 -37.05 -79.69 18.81
CA LYS A 1110 -38.06 -80.75 19.05
C LYS A 1110 -39.39 -80.44 18.37
N ALA A 1111 -39.88 -79.21 18.45
CA ALA A 1111 -41.12 -78.77 17.81
C ALA A 1111 -41.00 -78.83 16.28
N TRP A 1112 -39.89 -78.37 15.72
CA TRP A 1112 -39.59 -78.43 14.28
C TRP A 1112 -39.44 -79.86 13.78
N ASN A 1113 -38.77 -80.75 14.53
CA ASN A 1113 -38.72 -82.18 14.20
C ASN A 1113 -40.10 -82.86 14.32
N SER A 1114 -40.93 -82.48 15.29
CA SER A 1114 -42.32 -82.97 15.40
C SER A 1114 -43.22 -82.44 14.28
N LEU A 1115 -43.03 -81.18 13.87
CA LEU A 1115 -43.72 -80.57 12.74
C LEU A 1115 -43.29 -81.22 11.42
N ARG A 1116 -41.99 -81.45 11.23
CA ARG A 1116 -41.41 -82.15 10.07
C ARG A 1116 -41.85 -83.62 10.00
N TRP A 1117 -42.04 -84.28 11.14
CA TRP A 1117 -42.64 -85.62 11.22
C TRP A 1117 -44.13 -85.60 10.87
N LYS A 1118 -44.90 -84.62 11.35
CA LYS A 1118 -46.31 -84.42 10.94
C LYS A 1118 -46.45 -84.12 9.45
N ILE A 1119 -45.59 -83.26 8.88
CA ILE A 1119 -45.59 -82.92 7.46
C ILE A 1119 -45.21 -84.14 6.61
N ASN A 1120 -44.17 -84.91 7.01
CA ASN A 1120 -43.80 -86.14 6.31
C ASN A 1120 -44.91 -87.22 6.37
N ASN A 1121 -45.68 -87.30 7.46
CA ASN A 1121 -46.81 -88.22 7.55
C ASN A 1121 -48.04 -87.78 6.73
N ILE A 1122 -48.19 -86.49 6.41
CA ILE A 1122 -49.23 -85.98 5.49
C ILE A 1122 -48.86 -86.26 4.02
N ILE A 1123 -47.58 -86.43 3.71
CA ILE A 1123 -47.06 -86.72 2.36
C ILE A 1123 -46.98 -88.26 2.10
N MET A 1124 -47.25 -89.10 3.11
CA MET A 1124 -47.13 -90.57 3.04
C MET A 1124 -48.49 -91.31 3.09
N SER A 1125 -49.56 -90.68 2.62
CA SER A 1125 -50.83 -91.35 2.30
C SER A 1125 -51.40 -90.80 1.00
N GLU A 1126 -51.51 -91.66 -0.01
CA GLU A 1126 -51.71 -91.37 -1.46
C GLU A 1126 -50.38 -91.01 -2.19
N SER A 1127 -49.84 -91.84 -3.10
CA SER A 1127 -50.35 -93.12 -3.63
C SER A 1127 -49.23 -94.05 -4.14
N TYR A 1128 -49.47 -95.36 -4.08
CA TYR A 1128 -48.77 -96.36 -4.90
C TYR A 1128 -49.12 -96.09 -6.39
N TYR A 1129 -48.21 -96.25 -7.37
CA TYR A 1129 -47.90 -97.55 -7.99
C TYR A 1129 -46.62 -97.47 -8.86
N THR A 1130 -45.77 -98.51 -8.76
CA THR A 1130 -44.95 -99.21 -9.80
C THR A 1130 -44.46 -98.49 -11.09
N TYR A 1131 -43.30 -98.79 -11.70
CA TYR A 1131 -42.64 -100.10 -11.92
C TYR A 1131 -41.11 -99.94 -12.19
N THR A 1132 -40.31 -100.92 -11.77
CA THR A 1132 -38.95 -101.36 -12.21
C THR A 1132 -37.95 -100.42 -12.96
N SER A 1133 -36.71 -100.41 -12.44
CA SER A 1133 -35.42 -100.80 -13.10
C SER A 1133 -35.24 -100.59 -14.62
N PRO A 1134 -34.09 -100.04 -15.08
CA PRO A 1134 -32.82 -100.78 -14.93
C PRO A 1134 -31.54 -99.94 -14.72
N SER A 1135 -30.44 -100.67 -14.59
CA SER A 1135 -29.05 -100.21 -14.51
C SER A 1135 -28.45 -99.80 -15.87
N ARG A 1136 -27.29 -99.10 -15.79
CA ARG A 1136 -26.02 -99.40 -16.51
C ARG A 1136 -25.44 -98.29 -17.42
N ASN A 1137 -24.17 -97.98 -17.16
CA ASN A 1137 -23.10 -97.43 -18.01
C ASN A 1137 -23.28 -96.13 -18.83
N CYS A 1138 -22.37 -95.19 -18.53
CA CYS A 1138 -21.42 -94.47 -19.40
C CYS A 1138 -21.74 -94.08 -20.87
N SER A 1139 -21.17 -92.92 -21.22
CA SER A 1139 -20.73 -92.44 -22.55
C SER A 1139 -21.78 -91.81 -23.47
N GLY A 1140 -21.33 -90.91 -24.35
CA GLY A 1140 -22.12 -90.34 -25.45
C GLY A 1140 -22.07 -88.80 -25.52
N THR A 1141 -21.17 -88.26 -26.34
CA THR A 1141 -21.14 -86.84 -26.73
C THR A 1141 -22.13 -86.51 -27.85
N SER A 1142 -22.38 -85.20 -28.01
CA SER A 1142 -22.68 -84.48 -29.27
C SER A 1142 -23.98 -84.73 -30.05
N GLU A 1143 -24.77 -83.64 -30.17
CA GLU A 1143 -25.62 -83.22 -31.31
C GLU A 1143 -26.84 -84.12 -31.67
N THR A 1144 -27.93 -83.65 -32.31
CA THR A 1144 -28.18 -82.42 -33.10
C THR A 1144 -29.66 -81.95 -33.03
N ARG A 1145 -29.96 -80.80 -33.65
CA ARG A 1145 -31.30 -80.16 -33.85
C ARG A 1145 -32.36 -81.04 -34.52
N SER A 1146 -33.66 -80.78 -34.25
CA SER A 1146 -34.67 -80.41 -35.28
C SER A 1146 -36.07 -80.06 -34.69
N THR A 1147 -36.53 -78.82 -34.96
CA THR A 1147 -37.81 -78.36 -35.61
C THR A 1147 -39.07 -79.26 -35.61
N VAL A 1148 -40.35 -78.82 -35.67
CA VAL A 1148 -41.08 -77.52 -35.79
C VAL A 1148 -42.61 -77.77 -35.62
N SER A 1149 -43.45 -76.70 -35.52
CA SER A 1149 -44.92 -76.63 -35.78
C SER A 1149 -45.83 -76.53 -34.52
N SER A 1150 -46.84 -75.62 -34.40
CA SER A 1150 -47.26 -74.46 -35.23
C SER A 1150 -48.35 -73.57 -34.56
N ARG A 1151 -48.33 -72.24 -34.88
CA ARG A 1151 -49.45 -71.24 -34.95
C ARG A 1151 -50.20 -70.90 -33.64
N VAL A 1152 -50.69 -69.67 -33.38
CA VAL A 1152 -51.32 -68.61 -34.23
C VAL A 1152 -50.82 -67.18 -33.86
N GLY A 1153 -50.93 -66.18 -34.78
CA GLY A 1153 -50.52 -64.75 -34.61
C GLY A 1153 -51.68 -63.79 -34.26
N SER A 1154 -51.60 -62.44 -34.38
CA SER A 1154 -50.68 -61.52 -35.10
C SER A 1154 -50.36 -60.25 -34.23
N SER A 1155 -49.94 -59.04 -34.65
CA SER A 1155 -49.70 -58.36 -35.95
C SER A 1155 -48.84 -57.07 -35.78
N ASP A 1156 -48.18 -56.65 -36.88
CA ASP A 1156 -47.69 -55.33 -37.36
C ASP A 1156 -46.99 -54.29 -36.43
N SER A 1157 -45.76 -53.75 -36.69
CA SER A 1157 -45.13 -53.00 -37.83
C SER A 1157 -45.24 -51.45 -37.68
N SER A 1158 -44.31 -50.55 -38.07
CA SER A 1158 -42.88 -50.61 -38.47
C SER A 1158 -42.22 -49.19 -38.56
N LYS A 1159 -40.86 -49.13 -38.55
CA LYS A 1159 -39.94 -48.14 -39.21
C LYS A 1159 -39.79 -46.63 -38.81
N VAL A 1160 -38.51 -46.26 -38.51
CA VAL A 1160 -37.66 -45.17 -39.11
C VAL A 1160 -37.44 -43.79 -38.40
N ALA A 1161 -36.14 -43.36 -38.42
CA ALA A 1161 -35.52 -42.01 -38.42
C ALA A 1161 -35.07 -41.24 -37.13
N GLU A 1162 -33.74 -41.09 -37.03
CA GLU A 1162 -32.90 -39.87 -36.83
C GLU A 1162 -33.00 -38.84 -35.67
N ALA A 1163 -31.82 -38.61 -35.07
CA ALA A 1163 -31.13 -37.33 -34.77
C ALA A 1163 -31.44 -36.43 -33.53
N ASN A 1164 -30.34 -36.18 -32.80
CA ASN A 1164 -29.86 -34.90 -32.23
C ASN A 1164 -30.48 -34.22 -30.97
N GLN A 1165 -29.57 -34.01 -30.01
CA GLN A 1165 -29.23 -32.76 -29.30
C GLN A 1165 -30.05 -32.21 -28.10
N ARG A 1166 -29.25 -31.87 -27.07
CA ARG A 1166 -29.32 -30.72 -26.13
C ARG A 1166 -30.28 -30.77 -24.92
N ALA A 1167 -29.76 -30.18 -23.85
CA ALA A 1167 -30.42 -29.83 -22.58
C ALA A 1167 -31.03 -28.40 -22.68
N PRO A 1168 -31.29 -27.64 -21.59
CA PRO A 1168 -31.58 -27.95 -20.18
C PRO A 1168 -32.91 -27.27 -19.72
N GLU A 1169 -33.03 -26.99 -18.41
CA GLU A 1169 -33.73 -25.84 -17.77
C GLU A 1169 -34.94 -26.07 -16.84
N GLN A 1170 -34.79 -25.54 -15.61
CA GLN A 1170 -35.71 -24.66 -14.85
C GLN A 1170 -37.19 -25.07 -14.67
N THR A 1171 -37.84 -25.00 -13.50
CA THR A 1171 -37.89 -23.97 -12.42
C THR A 1171 -38.79 -24.56 -11.28
N TRP A 1172 -38.96 -24.04 -10.04
CA TRP A 1172 -39.43 -22.72 -9.60
C TRP A 1172 -39.14 -22.45 -8.11
N LYS A 1173 -39.11 -21.15 -7.77
CA LYS A 1173 -38.96 -20.56 -6.43
C LYS A 1173 -40.21 -20.73 -5.53
N LYS A 1174 -40.03 -20.55 -4.21
CA LYS A 1174 -41.06 -19.92 -3.35
C LYS A 1174 -40.45 -18.80 -2.50
N LYS A 1175 -41.07 -17.62 -2.57
CA LYS A 1175 -40.92 -16.50 -1.61
C LYS A 1175 -41.84 -16.74 -0.39
N PRO A 1176 -41.73 -15.91 0.65
CA PRO A 1176 -42.91 -15.19 1.13
C PRO A 1176 -42.79 -13.66 0.94
N LEU A 1177 -43.92 -12.97 1.02
CA LEU A 1177 -44.05 -11.52 0.79
C LEU A 1177 -44.27 -10.76 2.10
N VAL A 1178 -44.09 -9.45 2.03
CA VAL A 1178 -44.32 -8.44 3.08
C VAL A 1178 -45.79 -8.34 3.50
N THR A 1179 -46.01 -8.11 4.79
CA THR A 1179 -46.94 -7.10 5.34
C THR A 1179 -46.19 -6.32 6.41
#